data_AF-A0A7X6HK06-F1
#
_entry.id   AF-A0A7X6HK06-F1
#
_cell.length_a   1.000
_cell.length_b   1.000
_cell.length_c   1.000
_cell.angle_alpha   90.00
_cell.angle_beta   90.00
_cell.angle_gamma   90.00
#
_symmetry.space_group_name_H-M   'P 1'
#
loop_
_entity.id
_entity.type
_entity.pdbx_description
1 polymer ?
#
loop_
_entity_poly.entity_id
_entity_poly.type
_entity_poly.pdbx_seq_one_letter_code
_entity_poly.pdbx_strand_id
1 'polypeptide(L)'
;MSRRKLTPEYRSTEWVAGEGLKIPVFDMSLADGRAKGRYQAESEVLRNSLLELLFEPEELASLTIVKPDPDDSSFDPLKNIDFGDGIARRVAFSSGKNVYFANIELSTKLLSVFKTQPDHACRYGSLLVSSCDRGAKLLDSSLDGETLRVKIVDSQSDDQSEKAKAHKWQTGDCHGKISPALAQQLGGNYNRPFQFRFAWMQEWEQEDCRTPEISFLAKGTLLPDANLTSDLGYDIIMDRSSIKGVAKEQLAELIPCGDYEFPKAILGNRGNAKVTEYENSWQFSIWYSEAAIGADIATPTKVEAQKLADLQNNRLQLAKYLVEQHDKKAAFQSSLHEDSSGLEDEADEKAQRNESRLISILRNDKLGQLLDFPKVVDFMQEQLAKKWKDLAIKGAIHHGSAMAQPCESLKPGTIVAPHLRHGTEVIVTRYPIVSKDNIRRYTVDNKSQPELTKYKGCVFIRSDQAMQHHQCDFDGDQLVITPASRMPNIASETRHANQENEYDAVEKRSKVDYTQATDSNGDRKYTKLRQIAVAIAQNKIGWVATLIGRVQSSAAEPGQSESLFNQQKRKLLGKLFDALQIEVDSPKSATRTEDHHPTLLSKAKQWSEQHPSYLFDYKDDPRLYKTVPLPIGDGTAINCIARDAVNPEWEPTRLKSRHRDEFRYLFESPSDLDEREKWEKHYVGWAQDIKERYRERMGEIHLECGDDSKAIKEAVSKLYESLRADVTEAWSDPEERFLAASAMWHVETANPNLEVPRKACKELSRQLLIEFNLEPEYDRLHEAMPKDTYILSVPFEEFERDNNGKTVRDKKRQPVGKDLAGHWKELLDSKGIKYEATLHPSLPMVNFALIEPSDKLVGILERKFGGNANDIDSLDLTYRDNLGRTKDVSSRIVAPADYTWLEFQNQTPKSALVLNLFTDEICQQLQTFQFDKAELIGQKYNDLKDVDFSSPKWRQKTLTFEVGSVSGSGSRRDGSPIVLLDGQELAMFSANSPKLPIGSTFDATIEPSPKGSALILNIDPSSVRLIESIEELSEVTPTPYQERSLVSPTPTQKRSQSVSPTPTQKRSQSVSPTPTQNKPPSQPEDIAASPAHLSQLLKDAISEAYKQTGETTIPVGNWTAFISNSRHHVRCLVRDEADNPVLAADLKTGQVIKKLSENSSAHFLKYLKEVDAELASTSSKKRDADTQL
;
A
#
# COMPACT_ATOMS: atom_id res chain seq x y z
N MET A 1 33.79 8.48 -24.73
CA MET A 1 33.71 7.81 -23.42
C MET A 1 34.84 6.80 -23.30
N SER A 2 35.85 7.07 -22.46
CA SER A 2 36.74 6.02 -21.96
C SER A 2 36.02 5.37 -20.79
N ARG A 3 35.56 4.13 -20.94
CA ARG A 3 34.98 3.35 -19.84
C ARG A 3 36.11 3.08 -18.84
N ARG A 4 36.24 3.92 -17.79
CA ARG A 4 36.85 3.46 -16.54
C ARG A 4 36.00 2.29 -16.08
N LYS A 5 36.55 1.07 -16.17
CA LYS A 5 36.06 -0.05 -15.37
C LYS A 5 36.28 0.36 -13.92
N LEU A 6 35.27 0.97 -13.30
CA LEU A 6 35.12 0.94 -11.86
C LEU A 6 34.85 -0.54 -11.55
N THR A 7 35.83 -1.22 -10.96
CA THR A 7 35.56 -2.40 -10.14
C THR A 7 34.43 -2.04 -9.17
N PRO A 8 33.39 -2.88 -8.98
CA PRO A 8 32.36 -2.61 -8.00
C PRO A 8 33.07 -2.33 -6.66
N GLU A 9 32.89 -1.14 -6.11
CA GLU A 9 33.35 -0.87 -4.75
C GLU A 9 32.64 -1.85 -3.83
N TYR A 10 33.44 -2.57 -3.06
CA TYR A 10 32.97 -3.48 -2.03
C TYR A 10 32.04 -2.71 -1.09
N ARG A 11 30.74 -3.02 -1.10
CA ARG A 11 29.81 -2.50 -0.10
C ARG A 11 29.91 -3.38 1.13
N SER A 12 30.81 -3.03 2.05
CA SER A 12 30.93 -3.64 3.38
C SER A 12 29.77 -3.24 4.27
N THR A 13 29.49 -4.05 5.29
CA THR A 13 28.87 -3.52 6.50
C THR A 13 29.86 -2.60 7.20
N GLU A 14 29.41 -1.40 7.57
CA GLU A 14 30.25 -0.38 8.16
C GLU A 14 29.59 0.21 9.40
N TRP A 15 30.36 0.43 10.45
CA TRP A 15 29.90 1.17 11.62
C TRP A 15 30.19 2.65 11.42
N VAL A 16 29.16 3.49 11.52
CA VAL A 16 29.28 4.94 11.39
C VAL A 16 28.90 5.59 12.71
N ALA A 17 29.84 6.34 13.30
CA ALA A 17 29.65 7.01 14.57
C ALA A 17 28.40 7.92 14.56
N GLY A 18 27.51 7.73 15.53
CA GLY A 18 26.24 8.46 15.62
C GLY A 18 25.14 7.99 14.66
N GLU A 19 25.47 7.15 13.68
CA GLU A 19 24.50 6.59 12.73
C GLU A 19 24.23 5.10 12.95
N GLY A 20 25.14 4.33 13.53
CA GLY A 20 25.00 2.89 13.79
C GLY A 20 25.60 2.01 12.70
N LEU A 21 25.21 0.73 12.69
CA LEU A 21 25.71 -0.29 11.77
C LEU A 21 24.95 -0.23 10.43
N LYS A 22 25.61 0.24 9.38
CA LYS A 22 25.06 0.28 8.02
C LYS A 22 25.28 -1.06 7.34
N ILE A 23 24.20 -1.81 7.10
CA ILE A 23 24.23 -3.13 6.47
C ILE A 23 23.77 -3.00 5.00
N PRO A 24 24.58 -3.40 4.02
CA PRO A 24 24.20 -3.43 2.62
C PRO A 24 22.97 -4.30 2.37
N VAL A 25 22.05 -3.83 1.52
CA VAL A 25 20.84 -4.57 1.13
C VAL A 25 20.96 -5.02 -0.31
N PHE A 26 20.97 -6.34 -0.52
CA PHE A 26 20.92 -6.98 -1.83
C PHE A 26 19.49 -7.43 -2.13
N ASP A 27 18.89 -6.87 -3.17
CA ASP A 27 17.51 -7.15 -3.56
C ASP A 27 17.50 -8.06 -4.78
N MET A 28 17.03 -9.29 -4.61
CA MET A 28 17.02 -10.31 -5.66
C MET A 28 16.05 -9.98 -6.79
N SER A 29 15.07 -9.10 -6.54
CA SER A 29 14.09 -8.68 -7.53
C SER A 29 14.62 -7.61 -8.50
N LEU A 30 15.81 -7.05 -8.25
CA LEU A 30 16.47 -6.08 -9.12
C LEU A 30 17.44 -6.80 -10.08
N ALA A 31 17.09 -6.95 -11.36
CA ALA A 31 17.96 -7.58 -12.36
C ALA A 31 18.66 -6.54 -13.27
N ASP A 32 19.90 -6.81 -13.68
CA ASP A 32 20.67 -5.97 -14.63
C ASP A 32 21.04 -6.70 -15.93
N GLY A 33 20.31 -7.79 -16.25
CA GLY A 33 20.54 -8.62 -17.43
C GLY A 33 21.81 -9.49 -17.37
N ARG A 34 22.60 -9.42 -16.29
CA ARG A 34 23.81 -10.25 -16.08
C ARG A 34 23.76 -11.09 -14.80
N ALA A 35 23.09 -10.63 -13.75
CA ALA A 35 22.94 -11.36 -12.48
C ALA A 35 21.51 -11.28 -11.92
N LYS A 36 21.17 -12.22 -11.03
CA LYS A 36 19.91 -12.24 -10.28
C LYS A 36 20.07 -11.42 -9.00
N GLY A 37 19.70 -10.14 -9.05
CA GLY A 37 19.74 -9.22 -7.91
C GLY A 37 20.79 -8.10 -8.03
N ARG A 38 20.57 -7.00 -7.28
CA ARG A 38 21.50 -5.86 -7.16
C ARG A 38 21.44 -5.26 -5.75
N TYR A 39 22.53 -4.62 -5.33
CA TYR A 39 22.52 -3.80 -4.11
C TYR A 39 21.61 -2.57 -4.27
N GLN A 40 20.79 -2.29 -3.27
CA GLN A 40 20.01 -1.06 -3.16
C GLN A 40 20.94 0.14 -2.94
N ALA A 41 20.52 1.33 -3.35
CA ALA A 41 21.30 2.56 -3.19
C ALA A 41 21.59 2.86 -1.70
N GLU A 42 20.58 2.67 -0.85
CA GLU A 42 20.62 2.93 0.59
C GLU A 42 20.85 1.63 1.37
N SER A 43 21.73 1.68 2.37
CA SER A 43 21.92 0.59 3.34
C SER A 43 20.83 0.59 4.42
N GLU A 44 20.56 -0.56 5.01
CA GLU A 44 19.72 -0.64 6.22
C GLU A 44 20.57 -0.27 7.43
N VAL A 45 20.08 0.66 8.25
CA VAL A 45 20.82 1.16 9.41
C VAL A 45 20.29 0.48 10.66
N LEU A 46 21.10 -0.39 11.24
CA LEU A 46 20.83 -1.03 12.52
C LEU A 46 21.42 -0.17 13.65
N ARG A 47 20.63 0.07 14.69
CA ARG A 47 21.04 0.83 15.87
C ARG A 47 20.62 0.11 17.15
N ASN A 48 21.41 0.30 18.19
CA ASN A 48 21.07 -0.03 19.57
C ASN A 48 20.73 -1.52 19.79
N SER A 49 21.27 -2.43 18.99
CA SER A 49 20.92 -3.86 18.97
C SER A 49 21.90 -4.73 19.77
N LEU A 50 21.54 -6.01 19.99
CA LEU A 50 22.49 -6.97 20.58
C LEU A 50 23.65 -7.27 19.64
N LEU A 51 23.39 -7.33 18.33
CA LEU A 51 24.37 -7.69 17.31
C LEU A 51 25.59 -6.77 17.33
N GLU A 52 25.37 -5.47 17.54
CA GLU A 52 26.44 -4.45 17.62
C GLU A 52 27.39 -4.63 18.81
N LEU A 53 26.99 -5.36 19.84
CA LEU A 53 27.80 -5.60 21.04
C LEU A 53 28.33 -7.03 21.13
N LEU A 54 27.77 -7.95 20.33
CA LEU A 54 28.20 -9.34 20.29
C LEU A 54 29.49 -9.53 19.49
N PHE A 55 29.80 -8.61 18.57
CA PHE A 55 30.92 -8.72 17.63
C PHE A 55 31.55 -7.36 17.41
N GLU A 56 32.86 -7.35 17.12
CA GLU A 56 33.54 -6.13 16.69
C GLU A 56 33.06 -5.71 15.29
N PRO A 57 33.01 -4.39 14.98
CA PRO A 57 32.55 -3.90 13.68
C PRO A 57 33.22 -4.56 12.47
N GLU A 58 34.53 -4.85 12.56
CA GLU A 58 35.30 -5.49 11.48
C GLU A 58 34.88 -6.94 11.25
N GLU A 59 34.42 -7.65 12.29
CA GLU A 59 33.91 -9.02 12.16
C GLU A 59 32.60 -9.06 11.37
N LEU A 60 31.81 -7.99 11.46
CA LEU A 60 30.51 -7.85 10.79
C LEU A 60 30.64 -7.42 9.32
N ALA A 61 31.84 -7.09 8.84
CA ALA A 61 32.07 -6.51 7.51
C ALA A 61 31.45 -7.30 6.35
N SER A 62 31.35 -8.64 6.47
CA SER A 62 30.77 -9.52 5.44
C SER A 62 29.25 -9.65 5.48
N LEU A 63 28.58 -9.10 6.50
CA LEU A 63 27.14 -9.17 6.67
C LEU A 63 26.42 -8.44 5.54
N THR A 64 25.33 -9.01 5.05
CA THR A 64 24.51 -8.44 3.98
C THR A 64 23.07 -8.87 4.18
N ILE A 65 22.12 -7.95 4.04
CA ILE A 65 20.69 -8.27 4.03
C ILE A 65 20.31 -8.67 2.61
N VAL A 66 19.62 -9.79 2.47
CA VAL A 66 19.05 -10.26 1.21
C VAL A 66 17.53 -10.16 1.30
N LYS A 67 16.94 -9.46 0.33
CA LYS A 67 15.49 -9.47 0.09
C LYS A 67 15.18 -10.51 -1.01
N PRO A 68 14.49 -11.61 -0.67
CA PRO A 68 14.08 -12.60 -1.66
C PRO A 68 13.19 -11.95 -2.74
N ASP A 69 13.22 -12.50 -3.95
CA ASP A 69 12.29 -12.11 -5.00
C ASP A 69 10.90 -12.68 -4.67
N PRO A 70 9.87 -11.84 -4.43
CA PRO A 70 8.53 -12.33 -4.06
C PRO A 70 7.87 -13.15 -5.18
N ASP A 71 8.29 -12.93 -6.43
CA ASP A 71 7.77 -13.61 -7.62
C ASP A 71 8.43 -14.98 -7.86
N ASP A 72 9.52 -15.28 -7.15
CA ASP A 72 10.20 -16.57 -7.25
C ASP A 72 9.50 -17.63 -6.38
N SER A 73 8.64 -18.42 -7.02
CA SER A 73 7.90 -19.52 -6.39
C SER A 73 8.73 -20.78 -6.19
N SER A 74 10.04 -20.76 -6.45
CA SER A 74 10.88 -21.93 -6.23
C SER A 74 10.99 -22.26 -4.73
N PHE A 75 11.25 -23.53 -4.43
CA PHE A 75 11.39 -23.98 -3.04
C PHE A 75 12.64 -23.41 -2.36
N ASP A 76 13.62 -22.96 -3.13
CA ASP A 76 14.92 -22.50 -2.65
C ASP A 76 15.45 -21.32 -3.49
N PRO A 77 14.75 -20.16 -3.45
CA PRO A 77 15.02 -19.01 -4.32
C PRO A 77 16.37 -18.34 -3.99
N LEU A 78 16.87 -18.57 -2.78
CA LEU A 78 18.09 -18.00 -2.21
C LEU A 78 19.35 -18.84 -2.50
N LYS A 79 19.27 -19.80 -3.43
CA LYS A 79 20.38 -20.67 -3.79
C LYS A 79 21.35 -19.97 -4.75
N ASN A 80 22.65 -20.13 -4.51
CA ASN A 80 23.74 -19.69 -5.41
C ASN A 80 23.67 -18.19 -5.78
N ILE A 81 23.37 -17.33 -4.82
CA ILE A 81 23.38 -15.88 -5.02
C ILE A 81 24.82 -15.42 -5.32
N ASP A 82 24.98 -14.66 -6.39
CA ASP A 82 26.23 -13.97 -6.71
C ASP A 82 26.12 -12.50 -6.26
N PHE A 83 26.96 -12.13 -5.30
CA PHE A 83 27.03 -10.76 -4.76
C PHE A 83 27.97 -9.85 -5.57
N GLY A 84 28.68 -10.37 -6.57
CA GLY A 84 29.55 -9.59 -7.46
C GLY A 84 30.87 -9.11 -6.83
N ASP A 85 31.15 -9.49 -5.57
CA ASP A 85 32.33 -9.09 -4.81
C ASP A 85 33.31 -10.25 -4.54
N GLY A 86 33.00 -11.46 -5.02
CA GLY A 86 33.82 -12.66 -4.84
C GLY A 86 33.78 -13.27 -3.44
N ILE A 87 32.97 -12.75 -2.51
CA ILE A 87 32.83 -13.31 -1.17
C ILE A 87 31.69 -14.32 -1.14
N ALA A 88 32.03 -15.58 -0.86
CA ALA A 88 31.03 -16.63 -0.66
C ALA A 88 30.29 -16.43 0.67
N ARG A 89 28.98 -16.16 0.59
CA ARG A 89 28.10 -15.98 1.75
C ARG A 89 27.06 -17.08 1.87
N ARG A 90 26.57 -17.32 3.09
CA ARG A 90 25.45 -18.21 3.41
C ARG A 90 24.52 -17.55 4.43
N VAL A 91 23.28 -18.04 4.52
CA VAL A 91 22.31 -17.59 5.52
C VAL A 91 22.87 -17.82 6.93
N ALA A 92 22.89 -16.75 7.72
CA ALA A 92 23.19 -16.78 9.14
C ALA A 92 21.89 -16.82 9.96
N PHE A 93 20.95 -15.91 9.69
CA PHE A 93 19.66 -15.82 10.41
C PHE A 93 18.62 -15.05 9.58
N SER A 94 17.38 -14.96 10.04
CA SER A 94 16.35 -14.11 9.42
C SER A 94 15.60 -13.28 10.44
N SER A 95 15.07 -12.14 9.99
CA SER A 95 14.17 -11.28 10.76
C SER A 95 13.06 -10.76 9.84
N GLY A 96 11.83 -11.23 10.06
CA GLY A 96 10.71 -10.93 9.16
C GLY A 96 11.00 -11.39 7.73
N LYS A 97 10.98 -10.45 6.78
CA LYS A 97 11.25 -10.70 5.36
C LYS A 97 12.73 -10.51 4.97
N ASN A 98 13.55 -10.00 5.90
CA ASN A 98 14.98 -9.79 5.70
C ASN A 98 15.75 -11.08 6.05
N VAL A 99 16.61 -11.53 5.15
CA VAL A 99 17.48 -12.69 5.37
C VAL A 99 18.93 -12.25 5.44
N TYR A 100 19.62 -12.56 6.53
CA TYR A 100 20.98 -12.09 6.77
C TYR A 100 21.98 -13.13 6.28
N PHE A 101 22.84 -12.71 5.36
CA PHE A 101 23.92 -13.49 4.78
C PHE A 101 25.27 -13.04 5.34
N ALA A 102 26.15 -13.99 5.58
CA ALA A 102 27.50 -13.73 6.08
C ALA A 102 28.49 -14.73 5.46
N ASN A 103 29.78 -14.41 5.49
CA ASN A 103 30.82 -15.37 5.13
C ASN A 103 30.81 -16.59 6.08
N ILE A 104 31.60 -17.62 5.76
CA ILE A 104 31.59 -18.87 6.52
C ILE A 104 31.99 -18.70 7.99
N GLU A 105 32.93 -17.79 8.28
CA GLU A 105 33.44 -17.53 9.62
C GLU A 105 32.37 -16.86 10.48
N LEU A 106 31.89 -15.67 10.07
CA LEU A 106 30.88 -14.91 10.79
C LEU A 106 29.57 -15.70 10.93
N SER A 107 29.14 -16.39 9.88
CA SER A 107 27.94 -17.25 9.95
C SER A 107 28.09 -18.37 10.98
N THR A 108 29.28 -18.95 11.15
CA THR A 108 29.52 -19.99 12.17
C THR A 108 29.40 -19.41 13.58
N LYS A 109 29.98 -18.22 13.82
CA LYS A 109 29.88 -17.54 15.11
C LYS A 109 28.42 -17.18 15.45
N LEU A 110 27.68 -16.59 14.52
CA LEU A 110 26.27 -16.25 14.70
C LEU A 110 25.39 -17.48 14.99
N LEU A 111 25.65 -18.61 14.34
CA LEU A 111 24.90 -19.85 14.55
C LEU A 111 25.25 -20.56 15.88
N SER A 112 26.35 -20.18 16.54
CA SER A 112 26.76 -20.80 17.81
C SER A 112 25.73 -20.60 18.93
N VAL A 113 24.98 -19.49 18.90
CA VAL A 113 23.89 -19.17 19.84
C VAL A 113 22.66 -20.07 19.62
N PHE A 114 22.59 -20.76 18.47
CA PHE A 114 21.49 -21.64 18.06
C PHE A 114 21.96 -23.10 17.93
N LYS A 115 23.04 -23.49 18.62
CA LYS A 115 23.77 -24.75 18.40
C LYS A 115 22.90 -26.01 18.53
N THR A 116 22.00 -26.07 19.51
CA THR A 116 21.13 -27.24 19.71
C THR A 116 20.04 -27.34 18.64
N GLN A 117 19.69 -26.23 18.00
CA GLN A 117 18.58 -26.17 17.07
C GLN A 117 18.78 -25.07 16.01
N PRO A 118 19.47 -25.35 14.88
CA PRO A 118 19.85 -24.33 13.92
C PRO A 118 18.69 -23.54 13.29
N ASP A 119 17.48 -24.11 13.15
CA ASP A 119 16.31 -23.39 12.62
C ASP A 119 15.84 -22.25 13.54
N HIS A 120 16.24 -22.26 14.82
CA HIS A 120 16.05 -21.12 15.73
C HIS A 120 16.71 -19.84 15.23
N ALA A 121 17.77 -19.92 14.42
CA ALA A 121 18.36 -18.76 13.79
C ALA A 121 17.34 -18.03 12.88
N CYS A 122 16.39 -18.75 12.28
CA CYS A 122 15.34 -18.13 11.46
C CYS A 122 14.10 -17.73 12.29
N ARG A 123 13.79 -18.48 13.36
CA ARG A 123 12.62 -18.25 14.24
C ARG A 123 12.84 -17.14 15.27
N TYR A 124 14.08 -16.94 15.71
CA TYR A 124 14.49 -16.02 16.78
C TYR A 124 15.66 -15.11 16.39
N GLY A 125 16.07 -15.11 15.11
CA GLY A 125 17.13 -14.23 14.61
C GLY A 125 16.84 -12.74 14.78
N SER A 126 15.56 -12.35 14.82
CA SER A 126 15.12 -10.99 15.10
C SER A 126 15.62 -10.43 16.45
N LEU A 127 15.94 -11.30 17.42
CA LEU A 127 16.47 -10.89 18.72
C LEU A 127 17.85 -10.25 18.62
N LEU A 128 18.65 -10.60 17.61
CA LEU A 128 19.97 -10.02 17.38
C LEU A 128 19.87 -8.57 16.88
N VAL A 129 18.86 -8.28 16.05
CA VAL A 129 18.71 -7.01 15.31
C VAL A 129 17.59 -6.13 15.84
N SER A 130 16.97 -6.49 16.96
CA SER A 130 15.98 -5.63 17.63
C SER A 130 16.70 -4.45 18.30
N SER A 131 16.37 -3.21 17.95
CA SER A 131 16.91 -2.00 18.59
C SER A 131 16.49 -1.89 20.05
N CYS A 132 17.27 -1.27 20.94
CA CYS A 132 16.90 -1.02 22.33
C CYS A 132 16.72 0.48 22.59
N ASP A 133 15.73 0.89 23.41
CA ASP A 133 15.34 2.30 23.68
C ASP A 133 16.55 3.22 23.98
N ARG A 134 17.52 2.73 24.76
CA ARG A 134 18.77 3.44 25.08
C ARG A 134 20.05 2.71 24.67
N GLY A 135 19.96 1.77 23.73
CA GLY A 135 21.06 0.85 23.45
C GLY A 135 21.05 -0.37 24.35
N ALA A 136 21.53 -1.49 23.81
CA ALA A 136 21.97 -2.61 24.64
C ALA A 136 23.23 -2.20 25.42
N LYS A 137 23.53 -2.90 26.51
CA LYS A 137 24.71 -2.69 27.34
C LYS A 137 25.48 -3.97 27.50
N LEU A 138 26.79 -3.89 27.30
CA LEU A 138 27.72 -4.91 27.74
C LEU A 138 27.99 -4.68 29.23
N LEU A 139 27.65 -5.67 30.04
CA LEU A 139 28.02 -5.79 31.44
C LEU A 139 29.26 -6.68 31.46
N ASP A 140 30.37 -6.19 32.00
CA ASP A 140 31.66 -6.89 31.99
C ASP A 140 32.37 -6.68 33.32
N SER A 141 32.43 -7.73 34.13
CA SER A 141 33.00 -7.71 35.48
C SER A 141 34.48 -7.36 35.50
N SER A 142 35.19 -7.47 34.36
CA SER A 142 36.58 -7.01 34.26
C SER A 142 36.73 -5.49 34.32
N LEU A 143 35.62 -4.74 34.14
CA LEU A 143 35.61 -3.28 34.16
C LEU A 143 35.25 -2.70 35.54
N ASP A 144 34.31 -3.32 36.26
CA ASP A 144 33.77 -2.80 37.53
C ASP A 144 33.90 -3.77 38.72
N GLY A 145 34.32 -5.02 38.49
CA GLY A 145 34.53 -6.03 39.52
C GLY A 145 33.27 -6.76 39.98
N GLU A 146 32.11 -6.52 39.36
CA GLU A 146 30.84 -7.14 39.77
C GLU A 146 30.29 -8.07 38.67
N THR A 147 29.97 -9.31 39.02
CA THR A 147 29.28 -10.25 38.11
C THR A 147 27.78 -10.02 38.13
N LEU A 148 27.12 -10.21 36.99
CA LEU A 148 25.65 -10.14 36.93
C LEU A 148 25.07 -11.41 37.57
N ARG A 149 24.35 -11.27 38.68
CA ARG A 149 23.75 -12.41 39.41
C ARG A 149 22.32 -12.64 38.95
N VAL A 150 22.07 -13.81 38.38
CA VAL A 150 20.76 -14.16 37.82
C VAL A 150 20.24 -15.43 38.47
N LYS A 151 18.98 -15.37 38.92
CA LYS A 151 18.24 -16.56 39.34
C LYS A 151 17.33 -17.04 38.23
N ILE A 152 17.47 -18.29 37.83
CA ILE A 152 16.59 -18.96 36.86
C ILE A 152 15.61 -19.86 37.61
N VAL A 153 14.31 -19.66 37.35
CA VAL A 153 13.19 -20.44 37.91
C VAL A 153 12.31 -20.98 36.78
N ASP A 154 11.39 -21.88 37.08
CA ASP A 154 10.44 -22.40 36.09
C ASP A 154 9.01 -22.51 36.68
N SER A 155 8.14 -21.59 36.25
CA SER A 155 6.72 -21.57 36.60
C SER A 155 5.90 -22.70 35.97
N GLN A 156 6.41 -23.36 34.93
CA GLN A 156 5.75 -24.46 34.23
C GLN A 156 6.29 -25.84 34.64
N SER A 157 7.33 -25.91 35.50
CA SER A 157 7.98 -27.15 35.92
C SER A 157 7.01 -28.18 36.52
N ASP A 158 7.17 -29.46 36.21
CA ASP A 158 6.41 -30.52 36.89
C ASP A 158 6.81 -30.70 38.35
N ASP A 159 7.97 -30.17 38.76
CA ASP A 159 8.39 -30.11 40.16
C ASP A 159 7.64 -29.00 40.91
N GLN A 160 6.81 -29.40 41.86
CA GLN A 160 6.01 -28.51 42.69
C GLN A 160 6.88 -27.53 43.52
N SER A 161 8.10 -27.92 43.89
CA SER A 161 9.02 -27.06 44.63
C SER A 161 9.58 -25.94 43.75
N GLU A 162 9.89 -26.21 42.47
CA GLU A 162 10.31 -25.20 41.49
C GLU A 162 9.16 -24.26 41.13
N LYS A 163 7.95 -24.79 40.93
CA LYS A 163 6.73 -23.97 40.77
C LYS A 163 6.52 -23.04 41.96
N ALA A 164 6.70 -23.54 43.19
CA ALA A 164 6.58 -22.72 44.39
C ALA A 164 7.66 -21.61 44.46
N LYS A 165 8.88 -21.88 43.99
CA LYS A 165 9.94 -20.85 43.88
C LYS A 165 9.58 -19.78 42.85
N ALA A 166 9.10 -20.16 41.67
CA ALA A 166 8.63 -19.23 40.65
C ALA A 166 7.48 -18.34 41.18
N HIS A 167 6.48 -18.96 41.84
CA HIS A 167 5.38 -18.24 42.46
C HIS A 167 5.82 -17.29 43.58
N LYS A 168 6.81 -17.67 44.41
CA LYS A 168 7.39 -16.80 45.44
C LYS A 168 7.93 -15.49 44.84
N TRP A 169 8.53 -15.57 43.67
CA TRP A 169 9.10 -14.41 42.97
C TRP A 169 8.12 -13.75 41.99
N GLN A 170 6.88 -14.24 41.92
CA GLN A 170 5.84 -13.74 41.02
C GLN A 170 6.32 -13.68 39.56
N THR A 171 7.06 -14.71 39.12
CA THR A 171 7.43 -14.91 37.72
C THR A 171 6.34 -15.66 36.96
N GLY A 172 6.45 -15.71 35.64
CA GLY A 172 5.51 -16.40 34.76
C GLY A 172 6.11 -16.60 33.36
N ASP A 173 5.30 -17.05 32.40
CA ASP A 173 5.75 -17.28 31.02
C ASP A 173 6.38 -16.00 30.43
N CYS A 174 7.69 -16.05 30.20
CA CYS A 174 8.53 -14.94 29.73
C CYS A 174 8.50 -13.67 30.63
N HIS A 175 8.17 -13.81 31.91
CA HIS A 175 8.13 -12.71 32.88
C HIS A 175 9.14 -12.89 34.02
N GLY A 176 9.89 -11.83 34.33
CA GLY A 176 10.89 -11.81 35.40
C GLY A 176 10.88 -10.52 36.23
N LYS A 177 11.77 -10.49 37.23
CA LYS A 177 12.03 -9.34 38.11
C LYS A 177 13.45 -8.84 37.93
N ILE A 178 13.66 -7.55 38.16
CA ILE A 178 14.99 -6.92 38.07
C ILE A 178 15.21 -5.96 39.25
N SER A 179 16.45 -5.82 39.69
CA SER A 179 16.82 -4.82 40.68
C SER A 179 16.60 -3.40 40.13
N PRO A 180 16.15 -2.42 40.95
CA PRO A 180 15.94 -1.06 40.47
C PRO A 180 17.21 -0.40 39.95
N ALA A 181 18.37 -0.72 40.53
CA ALA A 181 19.67 -0.20 40.11
C ALA A 181 20.04 -0.65 38.69
N LEU A 182 19.95 -1.96 38.40
CA LEU A 182 20.22 -2.48 37.07
C LEU A 182 19.18 -2.00 36.06
N ALA A 183 17.89 -1.96 36.44
CA ALA A 183 16.85 -1.39 35.59
C ALA A 183 17.19 0.04 35.17
N GLN A 184 17.59 0.91 36.12
CA GLN A 184 17.99 2.28 35.82
C GLN A 184 19.21 2.33 34.89
N GLN A 185 20.20 1.46 35.10
CA GLN A 185 21.36 1.36 34.22
C GLN A 185 20.95 1.04 32.77
N LEU A 186 19.91 0.24 32.55
CA LEU A 186 19.37 -0.11 31.23
C LEU A 186 18.37 0.93 30.68
N GLY A 187 18.17 2.06 31.37
CA GLY A 187 17.17 3.07 30.97
C GLY A 187 15.72 2.68 31.32
N GLY A 188 15.53 1.66 32.15
CA GLY A 188 14.25 1.28 32.73
C GLY A 188 13.82 2.27 33.82
N ASN A 189 12.50 2.43 33.99
CA ASN A 189 11.94 3.22 35.09
C ASN A 189 11.57 2.31 36.26
N TYR A 190 11.91 2.68 37.50
CA TYR A 190 11.66 1.89 38.71
C TYR A 190 10.18 1.49 38.93
N ASN A 191 9.24 2.16 38.27
CA ASN A 191 7.81 1.91 38.37
C ASN A 191 7.17 1.52 37.02
N ARG A 192 7.94 0.97 36.08
CA ARG A 192 7.42 0.46 34.81
C ARG A 192 8.10 -0.87 34.49
N PRO A 193 7.33 -1.91 34.12
CA PRO A 193 7.94 -3.04 33.44
C PRO A 193 8.50 -2.60 32.09
N PHE A 194 9.42 -3.37 31.55
CA PHE A 194 9.95 -3.15 30.21
C PHE A 194 10.25 -4.48 29.53
N GLN A 195 10.17 -4.50 28.20
CA GLN A 195 10.56 -5.66 27.42
C GLN A 195 12.09 -5.71 27.34
N PHE A 196 12.70 -6.88 27.53
CA PHE A 196 14.16 -7.02 27.52
C PHE A 196 14.67 -7.94 26.40
N ARG A 197 15.96 -7.77 26.11
CA ARG A 197 16.77 -8.65 25.27
C ARG A 197 18.04 -8.99 26.05
N PHE A 198 18.43 -10.26 26.05
CA PHE A 198 19.62 -10.75 26.75
C PHE A 198 20.38 -11.70 25.82
N ALA A 199 21.69 -11.56 25.73
CA ALA A 199 22.59 -12.55 25.16
C ALA A 199 23.68 -12.98 26.17
N TRP A 200 23.95 -14.28 26.17
CA TRP A 200 25.08 -14.91 26.86
C TRP A 200 25.87 -15.76 25.86
N MET A 201 27.19 -15.66 25.92
CA MET A 201 28.11 -16.48 25.13
C MET A 201 28.94 -17.37 26.04
N GLN A 202 28.99 -18.67 25.76
CA GLN A 202 29.76 -19.65 26.53
C GLN A 202 31.24 -19.26 26.66
N GLU A 203 31.82 -18.61 25.66
CA GLU A 203 33.21 -18.14 25.67
C GLU A 203 33.53 -17.06 26.72
N TRP A 204 32.50 -16.52 27.40
CA TRP A 204 32.66 -15.58 28.51
C TRP A 204 32.69 -16.25 29.89
N GLU A 205 32.68 -17.58 29.94
CA GLU A 205 32.82 -18.37 31.16
C GLU A 205 34.14 -18.06 31.90
N GLN A 206 34.08 -18.13 33.24
CA GLN A 206 35.24 -18.01 34.13
C GLN A 206 35.19 -19.15 35.15
N GLU A 207 36.33 -19.74 35.50
CA GLU A 207 36.41 -20.95 36.34
C GLU A 207 35.71 -20.82 37.72
N ASP A 208 35.68 -19.61 38.30
CA ASP A 208 35.11 -19.37 39.62
C ASP A 208 33.60 -19.02 39.59
N CYS A 209 33.00 -18.88 38.41
CA CYS A 209 31.59 -18.47 38.25
C CYS A 209 30.73 -19.65 37.82
N ARG A 210 29.53 -19.78 38.40
CA ARG A 210 28.53 -20.73 37.89
C ARG A 210 27.81 -20.11 36.69
N THR A 211 28.19 -20.50 35.48
CA THR A 211 27.57 -20.07 34.23
C THR A 211 26.82 -21.21 33.51
N PRO A 212 25.89 -20.90 32.59
CA PRO A 212 25.27 -21.92 31.73
C PRO A 212 26.28 -22.55 30.75
N GLU A 213 26.13 -23.85 30.48
CA GLU A 213 27.04 -24.64 29.63
C GLU A 213 26.94 -24.31 28.12
N ILE A 214 26.00 -23.43 27.75
CA ILE A 214 25.72 -23.09 26.35
C ILE A 214 25.34 -21.62 26.18
N SER A 215 25.74 -21.04 25.06
CA SER A 215 25.28 -19.73 24.61
C SER A 215 23.76 -19.72 24.38
N PHE A 216 23.09 -18.62 24.71
CA PHE A 216 21.65 -18.46 24.48
C PHE A 216 21.25 -16.99 24.29
N LEU A 217 20.05 -16.80 23.75
CA LEU A 217 19.35 -15.51 23.79
C LEU A 217 18.19 -15.61 24.77
N ALA A 218 17.78 -14.52 25.38
CA ALA A 218 16.54 -14.46 26.14
C ALA A 218 15.75 -13.20 25.83
N LYS A 219 14.43 -13.33 25.96
CA LYS A 219 13.47 -12.24 25.79
C LYS A 219 12.32 -12.40 26.77
N GLY A 220 11.69 -11.29 27.12
CA GLY A 220 10.52 -11.28 27.97
C GLY A 220 10.25 -9.89 28.53
N THR A 221 9.54 -9.84 29.65
CA THR A 221 9.36 -8.60 30.44
C THR A 221 10.07 -8.68 31.77
N LEU A 222 10.67 -7.56 32.20
CA LEU A 222 11.24 -7.41 33.54
C LEU A 222 10.48 -6.32 34.30
N LEU A 223 10.03 -6.66 35.51
CA LEU A 223 9.41 -5.72 36.43
C LEU A 223 10.40 -5.34 37.54
N PRO A 224 10.74 -4.04 37.70
CA PRO A 224 11.59 -3.61 38.80
C PRO A 224 10.97 -3.94 40.17
N ASP A 225 11.71 -4.65 41.01
CA ASP A 225 11.28 -5.04 42.36
C ASP A 225 12.22 -4.42 43.40
N ALA A 226 11.68 -3.53 44.24
CA ALA A 226 12.44 -2.88 45.31
C ALA A 226 13.00 -3.86 46.35
N ASN A 227 12.48 -5.08 46.42
CA ASN A 227 13.01 -6.10 47.30
C ASN A 227 14.33 -6.71 46.77
N LEU A 228 14.58 -6.66 45.45
CA LEU A 228 15.84 -7.12 44.86
C LEU A 228 16.98 -6.16 45.19
N THR A 229 17.57 -6.40 46.36
CA THR A 229 18.68 -5.65 46.93
C THR A 229 19.97 -6.48 46.89
N SER A 230 21.12 -5.83 47.11
CA SER A 230 22.42 -6.49 47.29
C SER A 230 22.37 -7.62 48.30
N ASP A 231 21.55 -7.47 49.35
CA ASP A 231 21.44 -8.40 50.48
C ASP A 231 20.65 -9.67 50.13
N LEU A 232 19.77 -9.62 49.12
CA LEU A 232 19.09 -10.80 48.57
C LEU A 232 19.92 -11.52 47.50
N GLY A 233 20.97 -10.87 46.99
CA GLY A 233 22.01 -11.51 46.18
C GLY A 233 21.72 -11.68 44.68
N TYR A 234 20.65 -11.09 44.12
CA TYR A 234 20.31 -11.22 42.70
C TYR A 234 19.98 -9.88 42.05
N ASP A 235 20.43 -9.71 40.81
CA ASP A 235 20.13 -8.55 39.97
C ASP A 235 18.94 -8.83 39.06
N ILE A 236 18.76 -10.09 38.62
CA ILE A 236 17.63 -10.54 37.81
C ILE A 236 17.08 -11.86 38.35
N ILE A 237 15.75 -12.00 38.35
CA ILE A 237 15.08 -13.29 38.45
C ILE A 237 14.32 -13.50 37.14
N MET A 238 14.61 -14.58 36.44
CA MET A 238 14.06 -14.86 35.13
C MET A 238 13.41 -16.25 35.10
N ASP A 239 12.23 -16.34 34.49
CA ASP A 239 11.63 -17.62 34.19
C ASP A 239 12.34 -18.27 32.98
N ARG A 240 12.61 -19.56 33.08
CA ARG A 240 13.30 -20.35 32.06
C ARG A 240 12.63 -20.31 30.69
N SER A 241 11.31 -20.10 30.65
CA SER A 241 10.56 -19.85 29.41
C SER A 241 11.08 -18.65 28.61
N SER A 242 11.76 -17.69 29.24
CA SER A 242 12.36 -16.51 28.59
C SER A 242 13.53 -16.87 27.66
N ILE A 243 14.18 -18.02 27.89
CA ILE A 243 15.35 -18.47 27.14
C ILE A 243 14.94 -18.99 25.76
N LYS A 244 15.65 -18.55 24.73
CA LYS A 244 15.48 -18.86 23.31
C LYS A 244 16.82 -19.31 22.72
N GLY A 245 16.75 -19.98 21.58
CA GLY A 245 17.93 -20.50 20.86
C GLY A 245 18.39 -21.89 21.31
N VAL A 246 17.99 -22.32 22.50
CA VAL A 246 18.18 -23.70 22.99
C VAL A 246 16.91 -24.54 22.77
N ALA A 247 17.06 -25.81 22.39
CA ALA A 247 15.96 -26.74 22.18
C ALA A 247 15.22 -27.00 23.51
N LYS A 248 13.88 -27.03 23.48
CA LYS A 248 13.05 -27.08 24.69
C LYS A 248 13.33 -28.32 25.54
N GLU A 249 13.58 -29.45 24.89
CA GLU A 249 13.82 -30.76 25.50
C GLU A 249 15.18 -30.84 26.20
N GLN A 250 16.15 -30.04 25.76
CA GLN A 250 17.51 -29.98 26.33
C GLN A 250 17.68 -28.85 27.34
N LEU A 251 16.68 -27.95 27.45
CA LEU A 251 16.78 -26.74 28.27
C LEU A 251 17.01 -27.05 29.75
N ALA A 252 16.37 -28.10 30.28
CA ALA A 252 16.51 -28.48 31.68
C ALA A 252 17.87 -29.09 32.03
N GLU A 253 18.53 -29.71 31.05
CA GLU A 253 19.85 -30.30 31.20
C GLU A 253 20.95 -29.24 31.06
N LEU A 254 20.88 -28.43 29.99
CA LEU A 254 21.91 -27.45 29.66
C LEU A 254 21.82 -26.16 30.49
N ILE A 255 20.61 -25.80 30.92
CA ILE A 255 20.35 -24.59 31.73
C ILE A 255 19.36 -24.95 32.86
N PRO A 256 19.81 -25.72 33.86
CA PRO A 256 18.98 -26.10 35.00
C PRO A 256 18.54 -24.86 35.81
N CYS A 257 17.42 -24.96 36.52
CA CYS A 257 17.01 -23.88 37.44
C CYS A 257 18.05 -23.74 38.56
N GLY A 258 18.34 -22.50 38.95
CA GLY A 258 19.43 -22.24 39.88
C GLY A 258 19.92 -20.80 39.88
N ASP A 259 21.04 -20.62 40.54
CA ASP A 259 21.70 -19.35 40.75
C ASP A 259 22.93 -19.30 39.85
N TYR A 260 23.08 -18.22 39.10
CA TYR A 260 24.12 -18.04 38.10
C TYR A 260 24.82 -16.70 38.27
N GLU A 261 26.10 -16.68 37.94
CA GLU A 261 26.93 -15.48 37.90
C GLU A 261 27.47 -15.33 36.50
N PHE A 262 27.15 -14.22 35.84
CA PHE A 262 27.55 -13.93 34.47
C PHE A 262 28.69 -12.89 34.51
N PRO A 263 29.95 -13.29 34.24
CA PRO A 263 31.07 -12.35 34.20
C PRO A 263 30.93 -11.33 33.07
N LYS A 264 30.36 -11.76 31.95
CA LYS A 264 29.93 -10.87 30.87
C LYS A 264 28.49 -11.17 30.46
N ALA A 265 27.75 -10.14 30.07
CA ALA A 265 26.41 -10.30 29.54
C ALA A 265 26.04 -9.09 28.69
N ILE A 266 25.24 -9.28 27.64
CA ILE A 266 24.65 -8.16 26.92
C ILE A 266 23.18 -8.09 27.24
N LEU A 267 22.74 -6.95 27.76
CA LEU A 267 21.36 -6.73 28.17
C LEU A 267 20.82 -5.44 27.59
N GLY A 268 19.62 -5.48 27.04
CA GLY A 268 18.97 -4.34 26.42
C GLY A 268 17.54 -4.17 26.89
N ASN A 269 17.15 -2.93 27.17
CA ASN A 269 15.77 -2.54 27.33
C ASN A 269 15.19 -2.25 25.94
N ARG A 270 14.31 -3.13 25.45
CA ARG A 270 13.64 -2.94 24.17
C ARG A 270 12.72 -1.73 24.28
N GLY A 271 11.79 -1.73 25.24
CA GLY A 271 11.01 -0.54 25.56
C GLY A 271 10.29 -0.61 26.90
N ASN A 272 10.19 0.56 27.54
CA ASN A 272 9.43 0.76 28.76
C ASN A 272 7.92 0.66 28.50
N ALA A 273 7.20 -0.01 29.39
CA ALA A 273 5.74 -0.09 29.33
C ALA A 273 5.10 1.30 29.33
N LYS A 274 4.27 1.57 28.32
CA LYS A 274 3.54 2.83 28.13
C LYS A 274 2.09 2.49 27.86
N VAL A 275 1.20 3.39 28.28
CA VAL A 275 -0.18 3.36 27.76
C VAL A 275 -0.11 4.00 26.39
N THR A 276 -0.46 3.24 25.36
CA THR A 276 -0.46 3.71 23.98
C THR A 276 -1.87 3.76 23.44
N GLU A 277 -2.06 4.59 22.41
CA GLU A 277 -3.30 4.70 21.68
C GLU A 277 -3.26 3.74 20.49
N TYR A 278 -4.34 2.99 20.28
CA TYR A 278 -4.44 1.96 19.24
C TYR A 278 -5.62 2.29 18.33
N GLU A 279 -5.39 2.40 17.02
CA GLU A 279 -6.47 2.64 16.04
C GLU A 279 -7.46 1.47 16.03
N ASN A 280 -8.76 1.75 15.95
CA ASN A 280 -9.74 0.70 15.76
C ASN A 280 -9.49 -0.08 14.45
N SER A 281 -9.99 -1.31 14.39
CA SER A 281 -9.87 -2.18 13.22
C SER A 281 -11.21 -2.79 12.87
N TRP A 282 -11.42 -3.04 11.58
CA TRP A 282 -12.58 -3.80 11.11
C TRP A 282 -12.67 -5.17 11.81
N GLN A 283 -11.54 -5.78 12.21
CA GLN A 283 -11.52 -7.05 12.95
C GLN A 283 -12.25 -6.98 14.30
N PHE A 284 -12.32 -5.81 14.93
CA PHE A 284 -13.13 -5.60 16.14
C PHE A 284 -14.60 -5.39 15.78
N SER A 285 -14.85 -4.54 14.78
CA SER A 285 -16.21 -4.07 14.43
C SER A 285 -17.10 -5.17 13.82
N ILE A 286 -16.54 -6.17 13.12
CA ILE A 286 -17.32 -7.26 12.47
C ILE A 286 -18.15 -8.13 13.44
N TRP A 287 -17.90 -8.05 14.75
CA TRP A 287 -18.56 -8.89 15.76
C TRP A 287 -19.82 -8.27 16.36
N TYR A 288 -20.12 -7.01 16.05
CA TYR A 288 -21.16 -6.23 16.70
C TYR A 288 -22.31 -5.90 15.77
N SER A 289 -23.48 -5.65 16.35
CA SER A 289 -24.65 -5.25 15.58
C SER A 289 -24.46 -3.89 14.92
N GLU A 290 -25.19 -3.66 13.83
CA GLU A 290 -25.23 -2.37 13.15
C GLU A 290 -25.63 -1.23 14.09
N ALA A 291 -26.59 -1.47 14.98
CA ALA A 291 -27.06 -0.47 15.95
C ALA A 291 -25.94 -0.07 16.94
N ALA A 292 -25.15 -1.03 17.41
CA ALA A 292 -24.03 -0.75 18.31
C ALA A 292 -22.90 0.01 17.60
N ILE A 293 -22.55 -0.39 16.38
CA ILE A 293 -21.54 0.32 15.56
C ILE A 293 -21.99 1.74 15.23
N GLY A 294 -23.27 1.92 14.84
CA GLY A 294 -23.83 3.23 14.51
C GLY A 294 -23.77 4.21 15.68
N ALA A 295 -24.14 3.74 16.87
CA ALA A 295 -24.15 4.56 18.08
C ALA A 295 -22.74 4.88 18.59
N ASP A 296 -21.87 3.86 18.70
CA ASP A 296 -20.59 4.01 19.42
C ASP A 296 -19.42 4.40 18.49
N ILE A 297 -19.46 4.05 17.20
CA ILE A 297 -18.34 4.27 16.26
C ILE A 297 -18.71 5.27 15.16
N ALA A 298 -19.84 5.11 14.48
CA ALA A 298 -20.18 5.97 13.32
C ALA A 298 -20.40 7.43 13.75
N THR A 299 -21.03 7.66 14.90
CA THR A 299 -21.29 9.02 15.42
C THR A 299 -20.01 9.87 15.60
N PRO A 300 -18.97 9.43 16.34
CA PRO A 300 -17.72 10.19 16.41
C PRO A 300 -16.96 10.22 15.09
N THR A 301 -17.09 9.18 14.26
CA THR A 301 -16.48 9.14 12.91
C THR A 301 -16.99 10.26 12.02
N LYS A 302 -18.28 10.59 12.11
CA LYS A 302 -18.90 11.66 11.33
C LYS A 302 -18.26 13.03 11.59
N VAL A 303 -17.85 13.29 12.83
CA VAL A 303 -17.18 14.55 13.21
C VAL A 303 -15.80 14.67 12.53
N GLU A 304 -15.02 13.59 12.53
CA GLU A 304 -13.71 13.59 11.85
C GLU A 304 -13.87 13.62 10.32
N ALA A 305 -14.91 13.01 9.77
CA ALA A 305 -15.25 13.08 8.36
C ALA A 305 -15.53 14.53 7.91
N GLN A 306 -16.34 15.27 8.67
CA GLN A 306 -16.59 16.69 8.40
C GLN A 306 -15.29 17.52 8.43
N LYS A 307 -14.44 17.30 9.42
CA LYS A 307 -13.14 17.97 9.52
C LYS A 307 -12.24 17.67 8.33
N LEU A 308 -12.23 16.42 7.85
CA LEU A 308 -11.45 16.02 6.68
C LEU A 308 -11.98 16.66 5.39
N ALA A 309 -13.31 16.81 5.26
CA ALA A 309 -13.94 17.54 4.17
C ALA A 309 -13.56 19.04 4.18
N ASP A 310 -13.52 19.66 5.37
CA ASP A 310 -13.12 21.07 5.50
C ASP A 310 -11.63 21.28 5.12
N LEU A 311 -10.74 20.38 5.57
CA LEU A 311 -9.30 20.42 5.25
C LEU A 311 -9.01 20.37 3.75
N GLN A 312 -9.83 19.66 2.97
CA GLN A 312 -9.67 19.58 1.51
C GLN A 312 -9.74 20.96 0.83
N ASN A 313 -10.43 21.92 1.43
CA ASN A 313 -10.59 23.27 0.88
C ASN A 313 -9.34 24.16 1.10
N ASN A 314 -8.37 23.74 1.91
CA ASN A 314 -7.13 24.47 2.16
C ASN A 314 -5.90 23.58 1.92
N ARG A 315 -5.23 23.79 0.78
CA ARG A 315 -4.07 22.97 0.36
C ARG A 315 -2.90 23.02 1.33
N LEU A 316 -2.63 24.18 1.92
CA LEU A 316 -1.52 24.36 2.85
C LEU A 316 -1.81 23.62 4.16
N GLN A 317 -3.03 23.75 4.69
CA GLN A 317 -3.44 23.00 5.87
C GLN A 317 -3.50 21.50 5.62
N LEU A 318 -3.98 21.07 4.45
CA LEU A 318 -3.93 19.66 4.07
C LEU A 318 -2.48 19.16 4.05
N ALA A 319 -1.55 19.89 3.43
CA ALA A 319 -0.13 19.49 3.42
C ALA A 319 0.45 19.40 4.84
N LYS A 320 0.19 20.40 5.71
CA LYS A 320 0.61 20.36 7.13
C LYS A 320 0.01 19.17 7.86
N TYR A 321 -1.29 18.95 7.71
CA TYR A 321 -2.00 17.82 8.28
C TYR A 321 -1.38 16.48 7.84
N LEU A 322 -1.09 16.31 6.55
CA LEU A 322 -0.47 15.08 6.05
C LEU A 322 0.93 14.85 6.66
N VAL A 323 1.74 15.90 6.79
CA VAL A 323 3.05 15.83 7.47
C VAL A 323 2.87 15.44 8.95
N GLU A 324 1.97 16.09 9.68
CA GLU A 324 1.69 15.79 11.09
C GLU A 324 1.21 14.35 11.30
N GLN A 325 0.33 13.86 10.41
CA GLN A 325 -0.17 12.49 10.47
C GLN A 325 0.95 11.48 10.20
N HIS A 326 1.82 11.75 9.24
CA HIS A 326 3.00 10.92 8.99
C HIS A 326 3.94 10.93 10.20
N ASP A 327 4.21 12.09 10.81
CA ASP A 327 5.10 12.22 11.95
C ASP A 327 4.55 11.52 13.20
N LYS A 328 3.24 11.61 13.44
CA LYS A 328 2.55 10.82 14.48
C LYS A 328 2.71 9.32 14.25
N LYS A 329 2.51 8.85 13.02
CA LYS A 329 2.68 7.44 12.67
C LYS A 329 4.13 6.99 12.83
N ALA A 330 5.11 7.80 12.40
CA ALA A 330 6.53 7.50 12.51
C ALA A 330 7.00 7.47 13.99
N ALA A 331 6.52 8.39 14.82
CA ALA A 331 6.79 8.37 16.26
C ALA A 331 6.17 7.13 16.93
N PHE A 332 4.96 6.76 16.53
CA PHE A 332 4.30 5.55 16.99
C PHE A 332 5.04 4.28 16.54
N GLN A 333 5.39 4.15 15.26
CA GLN A 333 6.18 3.01 14.74
C GLN A 333 7.59 2.94 15.35
N SER A 334 8.25 4.06 15.61
CA SER A 334 9.51 4.07 16.35
C SER A 334 9.33 3.51 17.77
N SER A 335 8.14 3.66 18.36
CA SER A 335 7.76 3.01 19.62
C SER A 335 7.16 1.60 19.47
N LEU A 336 6.75 1.19 18.26
CA LEU A 336 6.00 -0.03 17.96
C LEU A 336 6.74 -1.07 17.11
N HIS A 337 7.89 -0.77 16.50
CA HIS A 337 8.79 -1.76 15.87
C HIS A 337 9.22 -2.88 16.86
N GLU A 338 8.66 -2.86 18.06
CA GLU A 338 8.84 -3.70 19.22
C GLU A 338 7.91 -4.91 19.32
N ASP A 339 6.65 -4.89 18.87
CA ASP A 339 5.69 -5.96 19.27
C ASP A 339 4.66 -6.46 18.22
N SER A 340 4.61 -5.98 16.97
CA SER A 340 3.67 -6.53 15.98
C SER A 340 4.33 -7.53 15.03
N SER A 341 4.11 -8.81 15.28
CA SER A 341 4.32 -9.84 14.26
C SER A 341 3.23 -9.74 13.18
N GLY A 342 3.60 -9.23 12.01
CA GLY A 342 3.13 -9.80 10.73
C GLY A 342 1.80 -9.33 10.15
N LEU A 343 1.35 -8.09 10.39
CA LEU A 343 0.20 -7.52 9.66
C LEU A 343 0.50 -6.20 8.96
N GLU A 344 1.73 -6.00 8.48
CA GLU A 344 2.01 -4.96 7.47
C GLU A 344 2.23 -5.62 6.11
N ASP A 345 1.40 -5.23 5.13
CA ASP A 345 1.55 -5.64 3.74
C ASP A 345 2.82 -5.01 3.15
N GLU A 346 3.54 -5.76 2.31
CA GLU A 346 4.80 -5.34 1.68
C GLU A 346 4.66 -4.07 0.82
N ALA A 347 3.44 -3.81 0.34
CA ALA A 347 3.09 -2.59 -0.38
C ALA A 347 3.18 -1.35 0.54
N ASP A 348 2.88 -1.49 1.83
CA ASP A 348 2.87 -0.38 2.79
C ASP A 348 4.29 0.05 3.17
N GLU A 349 5.26 -0.85 3.39
CA GLU A 349 6.66 -0.45 3.69
C GLU A 349 7.32 0.30 2.52
N LYS A 350 7.13 -0.17 1.28
CA LYS A 350 7.68 0.45 0.06
C LYS A 350 6.95 1.76 -0.28
N ALA A 351 5.62 1.78 -0.14
CA ALA A 351 4.83 3.02 -0.25
C ALA A 351 5.25 4.02 0.84
N GLN A 352 5.56 3.57 2.06
CA GLN A 352 5.98 4.40 3.17
C GLN A 352 7.37 5.03 2.97
N ARG A 353 8.31 4.35 2.30
CA ARG A 353 9.60 4.99 1.91
C ARG A 353 9.40 6.10 0.88
N ASN A 354 8.58 5.88 -0.15
CA ASN A 354 8.26 6.93 -1.13
C ASN A 354 7.37 8.04 -0.53
N GLU A 355 6.46 7.70 0.38
CA GLU A 355 5.67 8.62 1.19
C GLU A 355 6.61 9.49 2.03
N SER A 356 7.61 8.91 2.72
CA SER A 356 8.61 9.67 3.48
C SER A 356 9.34 10.72 2.63
N ARG A 357 9.65 10.42 1.36
CA ARG A 357 10.30 11.36 0.42
C ARG A 357 9.39 12.53 0.05
N LEU A 358 8.15 12.27 -0.37
CA LEU A 358 7.18 13.32 -0.72
C LEU A 358 6.69 14.10 0.50
N ILE A 359 6.57 13.46 1.66
CA ILE A 359 6.34 14.12 2.95
C ILE A 359 7.50 15.06 3.29
N SER A 360 8.75 14.68 3.01
CA SER A 360 9.90 15.56 3.20
C SER A 360 9.85 16.78 2.29
N ILE A 361 9.39 16.63 1.04
CA ILE A 361 9.12 17.77 0.16
C ILE A 361 8.03 18.67 0.76
N LEU A 362 6.88 18.13 1.17
CA LEU A 362 5.81 18.92 1.81
C LEU A 362 6.28 19.63 3.09
N ARG A 363 7.12 18.97 3.89
CA ARG A 363 7.68 19.52 5.13
C ARG A 363 8.59 20.71 4.87
N ASN A 364 9.36 20.66 3.77
CA ASN A 364 10.31 21.70 3.39
C ASN A 364 9.70 22.80 2.50
N ASP A 365 8.54 22.56 1.88
CA ASP A 365 7.84 23.53 1.04
C ASP A 365 7.10 24.60 1.87
N LYS A 366 7.86 25.42 2.59
CA LYS A 366 7.32 26.42 3.54
C LYS A 366 6.50 27.52 2.88
N LEU A 367 6.77 27.82 1.61
CA LEU A 367 6.09 28.87 0.82
C LEU A 367 5.06 28.30 -0.17
N GLY A 368 4.80 26.99 -0.13
CA GLY A 368 3.83 26.32 -1.01
C GLY A 368 4.16 26.35 -2.51
N GLN A 369 5.44 26.38 -2.87
CA GLN A 369 5.94 26.46 -4.25
C GLN A 369 5.61 25.21 -5.07
N LEU A 370 5.48 24.04 -4.42
CA LEU A 370 5.22 22.75 -5.07
C LEU A 370 3.84 22.16 -4.78
N LEU A 371 2.97 22.83 -4.02
CA LEU A 371 1.62 22.32 -3.71
C LEU A 371 0.74 22.06 -4.94
N ASP A 372 1.04 22.73 -6.06
CA ASP A 372 0.33 22.54 -7.33
C ASP A 372 1.13 21.68 -8.33
N PHE A 373 2.31 21.18 -7.93
CA PHE A 373 3.16 20.38 -8.79
C PHE A 373 2.50 19.03 -9.09
N PRO A 374 2.43 18.57 -10.35
CA PRO A 374 1.62 17.41 -10.73
C PRO A 374 1.79 16.16 -9.86
N LYS A 375 3.02 15.75 -9.54
CA LYS A 375 3.24 14.58 -8.67
C LYS A 375 2.93 14.84 -7.19
N VAL A 376 3.09 16.08 -6.72
CA VAL A 376 2.75 16.45 -5.32
C VAL A 376 1.23 16.46 -5.14
N VAL A 377 0.48 17.03 -6.09
CA VAL A 377 -0.98 16.99 -6.09
C VAL A 377 -1.49 15.54 -6.12
N ASP A 378 -0.98 14.71 -7.02
CA ASP A 378 -1.34 13.29 -7.10
C ASP A 378 -1.09 12.55 -5.78
N PHE A 379 0.04 12.84 -5.13
CA PHE A 379 0.36 12.31 -3.81
C PHE A 379 -0.62 12.79 -2.73
N MET A 380 -0.91 14.09 -2.67
CA MET A 380 -1.88 14.63 -1.71
C MET A 380 -3.28 14.03 -1.90
N GLN A 381 -3.70 13.81 -3.14
CA GLN A 381 -4.96 13.12 -3.46
C GLN A 381 -4.94 11.65 -2.99
N GLU A 382 -3.84 10.93 -3.23
CA GLU A 382 -3.66 9.53 -2.77
C GLU A 382 -3.72 9.44 -1.23
N GLN A 383 -3.05 10.36 -0.53
CA GLN A 383 -3.03 10.39 0.93
C GLN A 383 -4.39 10.78 1.52
N LEU A 384 -5.09 11.74 0.90
CA LEU A 384 -6.43 12.12 1.32
C LEU A 384 -7.41 10.95 1.12
N ALA A 385 -7.38 10.27 -0.03
CA ALA A 385 -8.17 9.08 -0.28
C ALA A 385 -7.86 7.96 0.73
N LYS A 386 -6.58 7.76 1.09
CA LYS A 386 -6.18 6.81 2.14
C LYS A 386 -6.79 7.16 3.50
N LYS A 387 -6.80 8.45 3.89
CA LYS A 387 -7.41 8.90 5.14
C LYS A 387 -8.92 8.70 5.17
N TRP A 388 -9.61 9.02 4.08
CA TRP A 388 -11.04 8.71 3.93
C TRP A 388 -11.32 7.21 4.02
N LYS A 389 -10.48 6.40 3.37
CA LYS A 389 -10.57 4.94 3.42
C LYS A 389 -10.36 4.39 4.83
N ASP A 390 -9.31 4.83 5.52
CA ASP A 390 -9.04 4.45 6.91
C ASP A 390 -10.25 4.79 7.79
N LEU A 391 -10.81 5.98 7.63
CA LEU A 391 -11.98 6.43 8.38
C LEU A 391 -13.22 5.55 8.10
N ALA A 392 -13.45 5.16 6.85
CA ALA A 392 -14.58 4.32 6.46
C ALA A 392 -14.49 2.88 6.96
N ILE A 393 -13.28 2.33 7.05
CA ILE A 393 -13.01 0.94 7.43
C ILE A 393 -12.82 0.79 8.95
N LYS A 394 -12.13 1.74 9.58
CA LYS A 394 -11.72 1.70 10.98
C LYS A 394 -12.59 2.58 11.88
N GLY A 395 -13.16 3.67 11.35
CA GLY A 395 -13.78 4.72 12.16
C GLY A 395 -12.77 5.58 12.93
N ALA A 396 -13.26 6.61 13.62
CA ALA A 396 -12.43 7.55 14.38
C ALA A 396 -12.14 7.14 15.84
N ILE A 397 -12.56 5.93 16.24
CA ILE A 397 -12.36 5.45 17.60
C ILE A 397 -10.92 4.96 17.79
N HIS A 398 -10.36 5.38 18.92
CA HIS A 398 -9.06 4.92 19.38
C HIS A 398 -9.19 4.22 20.74
N HIS A 399 -8.52 3.09 20.87
CA HIS A 399 -8.48 2.28 22.08
C HIS A 399 -7.22 2.59 22.89
N GLY A 400 -7.25 2.35 24.19
CA GLY A 400 -6.01 2.31 24.97
C GLY A 400 -5.38 0.92 24.85
N SER A 401 -4.06 0.82 24.99
CA SER A 401 -3.38 -0.46 25.22
C SER A 401 -2.37 -0.34 26.36
N ALA A 402 -2.10 -1.47 27.01
CA ALA A 402 -1.11 -1.56 28.07
C ALA A 402 -0.42 -2.92 28.04
N MET A 403 0.86 -2.96 28.42
CA MET A 403 1.64 -4.20 28.50
C MET A 403 1.03 -5.16 29.52
N ALA A 404 0.75 -6.39 29.11
CA ALA A 404 0.22 -7.42 29.99
C ALA A 404 1.28 -7.88 30.99
N GLN A 405 0.90 -8.10 32.24
CA GLN A 405 1.74 -8.64 33.30
C GLN A 405 0.95 -9.71 34.08
N PRO A 406 1.59 -10.80 34.53
CA PRO A 406 0.89 -11.89 35.21
C PRO A 406 0.55 -11.52 36.65
N CYS A 407 -0.63 -11.93 37.12
CA CYS A 407 -1.01 -11.88 38.54
C CYS A 407 -2.04 -12.96 38.89
N GLU A 408 -1.57 -14.09 39.42
CA GLU A 408 -2.41 -15.27 39.72
C GLU A 408 -3.35 -15.09 40.92
N SER A 409 -3.07 -14.11 41.79
CA SER A 409 -3.86 -13.82 42.99
C SER A 409 -5.13 -13.00 42.71
N LEU A 410 -5.34 -12.54 41.46
CA LEU A 410 -6.55 -11.82 41.08
C LEU A 410 -7.77 -12.75 41.04
N LYS A 411 -8.95 -12.18 41.31
CA LYS A 411 -10.22 -12.89 41.14
C LYS A 411 -10.54 -13.06 39.65
N PRO A 412 -11.10 -14.20 39.22
CA PRO A 412 -11.57 -14.34 37.85
C PRO A 412 -12.51 -13.20 37.43
N GLY A 413 -12.27 -12.66 36.23
CA GLY A 413 -13.03 -11.55 35.65
C GLY A 413 -12.64 -10.17 36.18
N THR A 414 -11.53 -10.06 36.89
CA THR A 414 -10.97 -8.78 37.33
C THR A 414 -9.56 -8.58 36.78
N ILE A 415 -9.18 -7.31 36.62
CA ILE A 415 -7.82 -6.90 36.25
C ILE A 415 -7.35 -5.78 37.17
N VAL A 416 -6.04 -5.57 37.28
CA VAL A 416 -5.48 -4.33 37.86
C VAL A 416 -4.94 -3.49 36.72
N ALA A 417 -5.52 -2.32 36.54
CA ALA A 417 -5.12 -1.34 35.52
C ALA A 417 -4.87 -0.01 36.24
N PRO A 418 -3.61 0.28 36.63
CA PRO A 418 -3.28 1.44 37.48
C PRO A 418 -3.67 2.79 36.87
N HIS A 419 -3.76 2.86 35.55
CA HIS A 419 -4.14 4.05 34.80
C HIS A 419 -5.67 4.27 34.72
N LEU A 420 -6.48 3.32 35.22
CA LEU A 420 -7.94 3.38 35.24
C LEU A 420 -8.49 3.45 36.67
N ARG A 421 -9.73 3.93 36.82
CA ARG A 421 -10.37 4.01 38.14
C ARG A 421 -10.83 2.62 38.59
N HIS A 422 -10.70 2.32 39.87
CA HIS A 422 -11.30 1.11 40.46
C HIS A 422 -12.81 1.07 40.22
N GLY A 423 -13.35 -0.10 39.89
CA GLY A 423 -14.75 -0.32 39.54
C GLY A 423 -15.10 0.01 38.08
N THR A 424 -14.13 0.47 37.28
CA THR A 424 -14.36 0.70 35.84
C THR A 424 -14.56 -0.64 35.14
N GLU A 425 -15.67 -0.80 34.43
CA GLU A 425 -15.84 -1.88 33.46
C GLU A 425 -15.05 -1.55 32.19
N VAL A 426 -14.30 -2.52 31.67
CA VAL A 426 -13.49 -2.36 30.46
C VAL A 426 -13.76 -3.48 29.48
N ILE A 427 -13.69 -3.18 28.18
CA ILE A 427 -13.60 -4.15 27.09
C ILE A 427 -12.11 -4.39 26.82
N VAL A 428 -11.71 -5.66 26.82
CA VAL A 428 -10.33 -6.10 26.63
C VAL A 428 -10.23 -7.05 25.44
N THR A 429 -9.23 -6.83 24.59
CA THR A 429 -8.91 -7.73 23.47
C THR A 429 -7.43 -7.68 23.10
N ARG A 430 -7.02 -8.52 22.15
CA ARG A 430 -5.70 -8.55 21.53
C ARG A 430 -5.86 -8.86 20.03
N TYR A 431 -5.06 -8.21 19.19
CA TYR A 431 -5.00 -8.51 17.76
C TYR A 431 -3.90 -9.54 17.43
N PRO A 432 -4.11 -10.40 16.40
CA PRO A 432 -5.35 -10.56 15.63
C PRO A 432 -6.49 -11.18 16.46
N ILE A 433 -7.73 -10.79 16.17
CA ILE A 433 -8.91 -11.29 16.90
C ILE A 433 -9.37 -12.59 16.24
N VAL A 434 -9.13 -13.71 16.91
CA VAL A 434 -9.47 -15.05 16.39
C VAL A 434 -10.98 -15.26 16.34
N SER A 435 -11.68 -14.90 17.42
CA SER A 435 -13.13 -15.03 17.55
C SER A 435 -13.71 -13.91 18.42
N LYS A 436 -15.05 -13.77 18.43
CA LYS A 436 -15.74 -12.84 19.34
C LYS A 436 -15.42 -13.12 20.82
N ASP A 437 -15.15 -14.37 21.18
CA ASP A 437 -14.78 -14.73 22.55
C ASP A 437 -13.42 -14.18 22.99
N ASN A 438 -12.64 -13.67 22.04
CA ASN A 438 -11.40 -12.96 22.32
C ASN A 438 -11.57 -11.49 22.71
N ILE A 439 -12.83 -11.03 22.78
CA ILE A 439 -13.22 -9.71 23.25
C ILE A 439 -14.06 -9.89 24.51
N ARG A 440 -13.56 -9.44 25.66
CA ARG A 440 -14.20 -9.69 26.96
C ARG A 440 -14.29 -8.46 27.83
N ARG A 441 -15.33 -8.42 28.67
CA ARG A 441 -15.42 -7.43 29.73
C ARG A 441 -14.77 -7.90 31.03
N TYR A 442 -14.09 -6.98 31.68
CA TYR A 442 -13.50 -7.15 33.01
C TYR A 442 -13.82 -5.95 33.89
N THR A 443 -13.84 -6.17 35.21
CA THR A 443 -13.89 -5.09 36.19
C THR A 443 -12.48 -4.73 36.66
N VAL A 444 -12.14 -3.44 36.66
CA VAL A 444 -10.87 -2.95 37.22
C VAL A 444 -10.92 -3.01 38.76
N ASP A 445 -10.07 -3.84 39.37
CA ASP A 445 -9.99 -4.04 40.81
C ASP A 445 -8.63 -3.60 41.40
N ASN A 446 -8.31 -2.31 41.24
CA ASN A 446 -7.06 -1.74 41.80
C ASN A 446 -6.96 -1.79 43.34
N LYS A 447 -8.02 -2.15 44.07
CA LYS A 447 -8.03 -2.20 45.53
C LYS A 447 -7.63 -3.55 46.09
N SER A 448 -7.79 -4.65 45.33
CA SER A 448 -7.41 -5.98 45.81
C SER A 448 -5.90 -6.21 45.83
N GLN A 449 -5.15 -5.47 45.00
CA GLN A 449 -3.68 -5.51 44.95
C GLN A 449 -3.11 -4.08 44.91
N PRO A 450 -3.20 -3.31 46.01
CA PRO A 450 -2.80 -1.91 46.05
C PRO A 450 -1.32 -1.69 45.70
N GLU A 451 -0.45 -2.66 46.00
CA GLU A 451 0.98 -2.62 45.69
C GLU A 451 1.30 -2.62 44.20
N LEU A 452 0.40 -3.12 43.35
CA LEU A 452 0.56 -3.12 41.90
C LEU A 452 0.21 -1.77 41.27
N THR A 453 -0.55 -0.92 41.98
CA THR A 453 -0.98 0.39 41.48
C THR A 453 0.17 1.40 41.35
N LYS A 454 1.34 1.11 41.93
CA LYS A 454 2.55 1.92 41.76
C LYS A 454 3.11 1.83 40.34
N TYR A 455 2.84 0.74 39.62
CA TYR A 455 3.37 0.52 38.28
C TYR A 455 2.55 1.24 37.22
N LYS A 456 3.20 1.68 36.13
CA LYS A 456 2.58 2.47 35.07
C LYS A 456 2.77 1.80 33.71
N GLY A 457 1.81 2.02 32.80
CA GLY A 457 1.89 1.53 31.42
C GLY A 457 1.58 0.04 31.24
N CYS A 458 1.16 -0.65 32.30
CA CYS A 458 0.84 -2.07 32.27
C CYS A 458 -0.58 -2.35 32.80
N VAL A 459 -1.02 -3.59 32.57
CA VAL A 459 -2.21 -4.21 33.14
C VAL A 459 -1.81 -5.55 33.73
N PHE A 460 -2.31 -5.85 34.93
CA PHE A 460 -2.13 -7.17 35.54
C PHE A 460 -3.39 -7.99 35.36
N ILE A 461 -3.21 -9.24 34.91
CA ILE A 461 -4.26 -10.20 34.60
C ILE A 461 -3.80 -11.60 35.00
N ARG A 462 -4.74 -12.48 35.34
CA ARG A 462 -4.43 -13.89 35.57
C ARG A 462 -3.93 -14.55 34.29
N SER A 463 -2.90 -15.39 34.36
CA SER A 463 -2.33 -16.03 33.17
C SER A 463 -3.32 -16.96 32.46
N ASP A 464 -4.21 -17.62 33.22
CA ASP A 464 -5.25 -18.48 32.66
C ASP A 464 -6.25 -17.72 31.78
N GLN A 465 -6.79 -16.59 32.25
CA GLN A 465 -7.72 -15.77 31.48
C GLN A 465 -7.05 -15.00 30.35
N ALA A 466 -5.79 -14.55 30.55
CA ALA A 466 -4.99 -13.94 29.49
C ALA A 466 -4.81 -14.90 28.31
N MET A 467 -4.47 -16.17 28.59
CA MET A 467 -4.35 -17.21 27.57
C MET A 467 -5.71 -17.59 26.97
N GLN A 468 -6.70 -17.89 27.82
CA GLN A 468 -8.01 -18.38 27.38
C GLN A 468 -8.76 -17.38 26.50
N HIS A 469 -8.76 -16.10 26.89
CA HIS A 469 -9.54 -15.07 26.20
C HIS A 469 -8.70 -14.24 25.25
N HIS A 470 -7.40 -14.08 25.43
CA HIS A 470 -6.63 -13.15 24.59
C HIS A 470 -5.43 -13.81 23.92
N GLN A 471 -5.25 -15.12 24.10
CA GLN A 471 -4.07 -15.86 23.62
C GLN A 471 -2.76 -15.16 24.02
N CYS A 472 -2.79 -14.45 25.14
CA CYS A 472 -1.75 -13.54 25.59
C CYS A 472 -0.70 -14.32 26.39
N ASP A 473 0.57 -14.06 26.10
CA ASP A 473 1.70 -14.39 26.97
C ASP A 473 2.26 -13.09 27.59
N PHE A 474 3.40 -13.15 28.29
CA PHE A 474 3.98 -11.99 28.98
C PHE A 474 5.37 -11.63 28.45
N ASP A 475 5.63 -11.94 27.17
CA ASP A 475 6.91 -11.66 26.52
C ASP A 475 7.04 -10.23 25.96
N GLY A 476 5.96 -9.43 26.08
CA GLY A 476 5.83 -8.06 25.59
C GLY A 476 4.39 -7.70 25.20
N ASP A 477 3.53 -8.70 25.05
CA ASP A 477 2.14 -8.56 24.62
C ASP A 477 1.40 -7.38 25.26
N GLN A 478 0.70 -6.63 24.42
CA GLN A 478 -0.18 -5.56 24.84
C GLN A 478 -1.65 -5.99 24.73
N LEU A 479 -2.39 -5.72 25.80
CA LEU A 479 -3.85 -5.82 25.78
C LEU A 479 -4.44 -4.48 25.41
N VAL A 480 -5.36 -4.49 24.45
CA VAL A 480 -6.21 -3.35 24.12
C VAL A 480 -7.31 -3.29 25.17
N ILE A 481 -7.41 -2.16 25.87
CA ILE A 481 -8.32 -1.93 27.01
C ILE A 481 -9.09 -0.64 26.77
N THR A 482 -10.41 -0.75 26.64
CA THR A 482 -11.28 0.42 26.46
C THR A 482 -12.34 0.46 27.56
N PRO A 483 -12.47 1.57 28.31
CA PRO A 483 -13.59 1.73 29.24
C PRO A 483 -14.93 1.47 28.55
N ALA A 484 -15.75 0.60 29.11
CA ALA A 484 -17.05 0.22 28.57
C ALA A 484 -17.99 1.43 28.42
N SER A 485 -17.80 2.47 29.24
CA SER A 485 -18.54 3.74 29.14
C SER A 485 -18.27 4.52 27.85
N ARG A 486 -17.16 4.27 27.16
CA ARG A 486 -16.84 4.89 25.85
C ARG A 486 -17.59 4.22 24.70
N MET A 487 -18.00 2.96 24.87
CA MET A 487 -18.71 2.17 23.86
C MET A 487 -19.83 1.36 24.53
N PRO A 488 -20.85 2.02 25.10
CA PRO A 488 -21.84 1.37 25.95
C PRO A 488 -22.70 0.33 25.21
N ASN A 489 -22.98 0.54 23.93
CA ASN A 489 -23.81 -0.38 23.14
C ASN A 489 -23.00 -1.64 22.78
N ILE A 490 -21.76 -1.46 22.32
CA ILE A 490 -20.80 -2.55 22.09
C ILE A 490 -20.52 -3.32 23.39
N ALA A 491 -20.37 -2.62 24.52
CA ALA A 491 -20.16 -3.23 25.82
C ALA A 491 -21.36 -4.12 26.23
N SER A 492 -22.59 -3.71 25.91
CA SER A 492 -23.79 -4.50 26.20
C SER A 492 -23.84 -5.83 25.43
N GLU A 493 -23.24 -5.88 24.24
CA GLU A 493 -23.11 -7.08 23.41
C GLU A 493 -21.85 -7.90 23.70
N THR A 494 -20.97 -7.40 24.58
CA THR A 494 -19.71 -8.07 24.93
C THR A 494 -19.88 -8.87 26.22
N ARG A 495 -19.49 -10.15 26.17
CA ARG A 495 -19.54 -11.06 27.33
C ARG A 495 -18.52 -10.66 28.40
N HIS A 496 -18.89 -10.83 29.66
CA HIS A 496 -17.94 -10.74 30.76
C HIS A 496 -16.99 -11.95 30.74
N ALA A 497 -15.77 -11.79 31.25
CA ALA A 497 -14.76 -12.86 31.29
C ALA A 497 -15.14 -14.06 32.16
N ASN A 498 -16.18 -13.93 33.01
CA ASN A 498 -16.69 -15.03 33.83
C ASN A 498 -17.89 -15.76 33.20
N GLN A 499 -18.28 -15.37 31.98
CA GLN A 499 -19.35 -16.02 31.24
C GLN A 499 -18.78 -17.02 30.25
N GLU A 500 -19.53 -18.10 30.03
CA GLU A 500 -19.16 -19.14 29.05
C GLU A 500 -18.96 -18.57 27.64
N ASN A 501 -18.07 -19.23 26.90
CA ASN A 501 -17.76 -18.90 25.52
C ASN A 501 -18.98 -19.12 24.61
N GLU A 502 -19.06 -18.29 23.57
CA GLU A 502 -20.07 -18.43 22.53
C GLU A 502 -19.69 -19.49 21.48
N TYR A 503 -18.40 -19.64 21.24
CA TYR A 503 -17.75 -20.58 20.33
C TYR A 503 -16.90 -21.60 21.11
N ASP A 504 -16.60 -22.73 20.46
CA ASP A 504 -15.67 -23.71 21.01
C ASP A 504 -14.27 -23.11 21.16
N ALA A 505 -13.56 -23.54 22.20
CA ALA A 505 -12.20 -23.07 22.46
C ALA A 505 -11.26 -23.46 21.31
N VAL A 506 -10.47 -22.51 20.83
CA VAL A 506 -9.43 -22.75 19.82
C VAL A 506 -8.18 -23.21 20.57
N GLU A 507 -7.83 -24.47 20.42
CA GLU A 507 -6.67 -25.06 21.10
C GLU A 507 -5.35 -24.69 20.42
N LYS A 508 -4.37 -24.25 21.22
CA LYS A 508 -3.01 -23.99 20.74
C LYS A 508 -2.29 -25.32 20.50
N ARG A 509 -1.74 -25.50 19.31
CA ARG A 509 -1.08 -26.74 18.89
C ARG A 509 0.39 -26.76 19.32
N SER A 510 0.93 -27.96 19.53
CA SER A 510 2.37 -28.15 19.72
C SER A 510 3.14 -27.68 18.48
N LYS A 511 4.23 -26.96 18.70
CA LYS A 511 5.08 -26.43 17.62
C LYS A 511 5.85 -27.58 16.98
N VAL A 512 5.90 -27.61 15.66
CA VAL A 512 6.69 -28.56 14.87
C VAL A 512 7.94 -27.84 14.37
N ASP A 513 9.11 -28.39 14.64
CA ASP A 513 10.36 -27.83 14.15
C ASP A 513 10.49 -27.98 12.64
N TYR A 514 11.07 -26.99 11.97
CA TYR A 514 11.23 -27.01 10.51
C TYR A 514 12.11 -28.16 10.05
N THR A 515 13.13 -28.52 10.84
CA THR A 515 14.04 -29.63 10.54
C THR A 515 13.38 -31.00 10.66
N GLN A 516 12.21 -31.09 11.31
CA GLN A 516 11.44 -32.33 11.48
C GLN A 516 10.21 -32.41 10.58
N ALA A 517 9.84 -31.33 9.91
CA ALA A 517 8.72 -31.33 8.98
C ALA A 517 8.99 -32.27 7.80
N THR A 518 7.99 -33.06 7.43
CA THR A 518 8.05 -33.97 6.28
C THR A 518 7.15 -33.49 5.14
N ASP A 519 7.51 -33.83 3.90
CA ASP A 519 6.65 -33.63 2.74
C ASP A 519 5.65 -34.81 2.57
N SER A 520 4.89 -34.81 1.46
CA SER A 520 3.91 -35.85 1.16
C SER A 520 4.51 -37.26 0.97
N ASN A 521 5.80 -37.34 0.70
CA ASN A 521 6.52 -38.60 0.51
C ASN A 521 7.17 -39.10 1.82
N GLY A 522 7.09 -38.32 2.90
CA GLY A 522 7.73 -38.61 4.19
C GLY A 522 9.19 -38.16 4.27
N ASP A 523 9.71 -37.49 3.24
CA ASP A 523 11.07 -36.94 3.25
C ASP A 523 11.12 -35.62 4.02
N ARG A 524 12.30 -35.25 4.55
CA ARG A 524 12.47 -33.97 5.25
C ARG A 524 12.16 -32.81 4.30
N LYS A 525 11.10 -32.06 4.61
CA LYS A 525 10.62 -30.91 3.85
C LYS A 525 11.70 -29.84 3.77
N TYR A 526 12.27 -29.44 4.92
CA TYR A 526 13.30 -28.40 4.97
C TYR A 526 14.65 -28.98 5.37
N THR A 527 15.68 -28.77 4.53
CA THR A 527 17.04 -29.30 4.75
C THR A 527 18.10 -28.22 4.92
N LYS A 528 17.76 -26.95 4.64
CA LYS A 528 18.69 -25.81 4.67
C LYS A 528 18.02 -24.58 5.31
N LEU A 529 18.78 -23.77 6.03
CA LEU A 529 18.29 -22.53 6.67
C LEU A 529 17.63 -21.57 5.69
N ARG A 530 18.16 -21.44 4.47
CA ARG A 530 17.58 -20.59 3.43
C ARG A 530 16.16 -20.98 3.01
N GLN A 531 15.83 -22.27 3.04
CA GLN A 531 14.46 -22.75 2.77
C GLN A 531 13.52 -22.39 3.92
N ILE A 532 14.02 -22.47 5.16
CA ILE A 532 13.29 -22.12 6.38
C ILE A 532 13.01 -20.61 6.43
N ALA A 533 14.03 -19.78 6.14
CA ALA A 533 13.89 -18.33 6.10
C ALA A 533 12.80 -17.88 5.10
N VAL A 534 12.76 -18.48 3.92
CA VAL A 534 11.72 -18.20 2.91
C VAL A 534 10.34 -18.66 3.39
N ALA A 535 10.25 -19.87 3.97
CA ALA A 535 8.97 -20.41 4.45
C ALA A 535 8.36 -19.60 5.59
N ILE A 536 9.17 -19.00 6.47
CA ILE A 536 8.71 -18.13 7.57
C ILE A 536 8.10 -16.83 7.04
N ALA A 537 8.66 -16.29 5.95
CA ALA A 537 8.18 -15.05 5.34
C ALA A 537 6.80 -15.21 4.63
N GLN A 538 6.39 -16.43 4.30
CA GLN A 538 5.20 -16.75 3.49
C GLN A 538 3.95 -17.14 4.34
N ASN A 539 3.73 -16.51 5.50
CA ASN A 539 2.55 -16.82 6.34
C ASN A 539 1.23 -16.32 5.71
N LYS A 540 0.10 -16.93 6.10
CA LYS A 540 -1.24 -16.59 5.57
C LYS A 540 -2.15 -15.90 6.59
N ILE A 541 -1.58 -15.27 7.62
CA ILE A 541 -2.33 -14.67 8.74
C ILE A 541 -3.36 -13.66 8.22
N GLY A 542 -2.94 -12.68 7.42
CA GLY A 542 -3.82 -11.64 6.88
C GLY A 542 -4.91 -12.18 5.94
N TRP A 543 -4.59 -13.22 5.16
CA TRP A 543 -5.55 -13.85 4.26
C TRP A 543 -6.64 -14.60 5.05
N VAL A 544 -6.26 -15.43 6.02
CA VAL A 544 -7.22 -16.16 6.86
C VAL A 544 -8.08 -15.20 7.69
N ALA A 545 -7.48 -14.14 8.27
CA ALA A 545 -8.24 -13.10 8.97
C ALA A 545 -9.27 -12.42 8.05
N THR A 546 -8.89 -12.11 6.80
CA THR A 546 -9.82 -11.53 5.81
C THR A 546 -10.96 -12.51 5.48
N LEU A 547 -10.69 -13.81 5.36
CA LEU A 547 -11.74 -14.83 5.17
C LEU A 547 -12.69 -14.91 6.38
N ILE A 548 -12.18 -14.81 7.61
CA ILE A 548 -13.02 -14.70 8.82
C ILE A 548 -13.92 -13.47 8.70
N GLY A 549 -13.37 -12.31 8.35
CA GLY A 549 -14.14 -11.09 8.14
C GLY A 549 -15.25 -11.24 7.11
N ARG A 550 -14.94 -11.81 5.93
CA ARG A 550 -15.90 -12.07 4.86
C ARG A 550 -17.03 -13.00 5.32
N VAL A 551 -16.69 -14.17 5.87
CA VAL A 551 -17.67 -15.14 6.37
C VAL A 551 -18.49 -14.55 7.51
N GLN A 552 -17.88 -13.83 8.46
CA GLN A 552 -18.61 -13.20 9.57
C GLN A 552 -19.54 -12.08 9.10
N SER A 553 -19.16 -11.31 8.07
CA SER A 553 -19.99 -10.23 7.52
C SER A 553 -21.13 -10.70 6.60
N SER A 554 -21.12 -11.98 6.19
CA SER A 554 -22.16 -12.54 5.32
C SER A 554 -23.54 -12.63 5.99
N ALA A 555 -24.58 -12.40 5.20
CA ALA A 555 -25.99 -12.52 5.55
C ALA A 555 -26.69 -13.54 4.65
N ALA A 556 -27.81 -14.11 5.14
CA ALA A 556 -28.60 -15.07 4.38
C ALA A 556 -29.31 -14.40 3.20
N GLU A 557 -29.39 -15.08 2.07
CA GLU A 557 -30.12 -14.57 0.91
C GLU A 557 -31.64 -14.55 1.15
N PRO A 558 -32.40 -13.65 0.46
CA PRO A 558 -33.85 -13.65 0.53
C PRO A 558 -34.46 -15.04 0.20
N GLY A 559 -35.17 -15.63 1.17
CA GLY A 559 -35.79 -16.96 1.03
C GLY A 559 -34.93 -18.13 1.54
N GLN A 560 -33.67 -17.89 1.92
CA GLN A 560 -32.83 -18.87 2.61
C GLN A 560 -33.22 -18.98 4.09
N SER A 561 -33.13 -20.19 4.65
CA SER A 561 -33.33 -20.39 6.10
C SER A 561 -32.18 -19.77 6.90
N GLU A 562 -32.48 -18.69 7.61
CA GLU A 562 -31.51 -17.96 8.44
C GLU A 562 -30.83 -18.87 9.49
N SER A 563 -31.58 -19.80 10.09
CA SER A 563 -31.04 -20.76 11.05
C SER A 563 -30.00 -21.70 10.43
N LEU A 564 -30.31 -22.26 9.25
CA LEU A 564 -29.39 -23.16 8.53
C LEU A 564 -28.14 -22.40 8.06
N PHE A 565 -28.34 -21.20 7.52
CA PHE A 565 -27.25 -20.32 7.11
C PHE A 565 -26.29 -20.03 8.28
N ASN A 566 -26.82 -19.59 9.42
CA ASN A 566 -26.03 -19.29 10.62
C ASN A 566 -25.31 -20.53 11.17
N GLN A 567 -25.92 -21.72 11.08
CA GLN A 567 -25.25 -22.97 11.45
C GLN A 567 -24.06 -23.28 10.54
N GLN A 568 -24.21 -23.15 9.22
CA GLN A 568 -23.15 -23.36 8.24
C GLN A 568 -22.02 -22.35 8.41
N LYS A 569 -22.37 -21.06 8.56
CA LYS A 569 -21.46 -19.95 8.86
C LYS A 569 -20.63 -20.24 10.10
N ARG A 570 -21.27 -20.59 11.23
CA ARG A 570 -20.57 -20.92 12.48
C ARG A 570 -19.61 -22.10 12.34
N LYS A 571 -20.00 -23.15 11.60
CA LYS A 571 -19.13 -24.30 11.33
C LYS A 571 -17.92 -23.93 10.48
N LEU A 572 -18.09 -23.06 9.49
CA LEU A 572 -16.99 -22.58 8.66
C LEU A 572 -16.04 -21.67 9.46
N LEU A 573 -16.59 -20.76 10.27
CA LEU A 573 -15.82 -19.90 11.18
C LEU A 573 -14.98 -20.71 12.14
N GLY A 574 -15.53 -21.74 12.80
CA GLY A 574 -14.75 -22.57 13.73
C GLY A 574 -13.50 -23.20 13.09
N LYS A 575 -13.56 -23.58 11.81
CA LYS A 575 -12.39 -24.08 11.07
C LYS A 575 -11.41 -22.96 10.71
N LEU A 576 -11.91 -21.79 10.34
CA LEU A 576 -11.08 -20.62 10.06
C LEU A 576 -10.37 -20.11 11.32
N PHE A 577 -10.99 -20.24 12.50
CA PHE A 577 -10.36 -19.90 13.78
C PHE A 577 -9.14 -20.79 14.06
N ASP A 578 -9.27 -22.11 13.88
CA ASP A 578 -8.15 -23.05 13.99
C ASP A 578 -7.07 -22.78 12.92
N ALA A 579 -7.47 -22.47 11.68
CA ALA A 579 -6.53 -22.06 10.64
C ALA A 579 -5.76 -20.79 10.99
N LEU A 580 -6.42 -19.78 11.55
CA LEU A 580 -5.75 -18.54 11.97
C LEU A 580 -4.74 -18.81 13.09
N GLN A 581 -5.09 -19.68 14.06
CA GLN A 581 -4.16 -20.10 15.10
C GLN A 581 -2.91 -20.78 14.51
N ILE A 582 -3.08 -21.68 13.54
CA ILE A 582 -1.96 -22.35 12.86
C ILE A 582 -1.05 -21.31 12.17
N GLU A 583 -1.62 -20.35 11.45
CA GLU A 583 -0.85 -19.35 10.73
C GLU A 583 -0.14 -18.34 11.65
N VAL A 584 -0.74 -17.96 12.78
CA VAL A 584 -0.11 -17.09 13.80
C VAL A 584 1.13 -17.76 14.40
N ASP A 585 1.10 -19.09 14.57
CA ASP A 585 2.26 -19.85 15.05
C ASP A 585 3.24 -20.23 13.92
N SER A 586 2.91 -20.02 12.64
CA SER A 586 3.75 -20.40 11.48
C SER A 586 5.17 -19.79 11.46
N PRO A 587 5.45 -18.60 12.02
CA PRO A 587 6.84 -18.14 12.14
C PRO A 587 7.67 -18.98 13.12
N LYS A 588 7.01 -19.68 14.04
CA LYS A 588 7.62 -20.49 15.11
C LYS A 588 7.35 -21.99 14.94
N SER A 589 6.64 -22.40 13.88
CA SER A 589 6.23 -23.78 13.62
C SER A 589 6.19 -24.05 12.11
N ALA A 590 6.58 -25.26 11.69
CA ALA A 590 6.56 -25.66 10.30
C ALA A 590 5.16 -25.97 9.76
N THR A 591 4.19 -26.18 10.65
CA THR A 591 2.79 -26.47 10.32
C THR A 591 2.17 -25.33 9.52
N ARG A 592 1.33 -25.68 8.55
CA ARG A 592 0.54 -24.76 7.73
C ARG A 592 -0.93 -25.15 7.71
N THR A 593 -1.79 -24.20 7.36
CA THR A 593 -3.24 -24.45 7.26
C THR A 593 -3.57 -25.66 6.39
N GLU A 594 -2.88 -25.82 5.25
CA GLU A 594 -3.13 -26.90 4.30
C GLU A 594 -2.84 -28.29 4.87
N ASP A 595 -1.94 -28.41 5.86
CA ASP A 595 -1.58 -29.70 6.47
C ASP A 595 -2.76 -30.31 7.25
N HIS A 596 -3.67 -29.47 7.75
CA HIS A 596 -4.85 -29.88 8.52
C HIS A 596 -6.18 -29.62 7.80
N HIS A 597 -6.21 -28.61 6.94
CA HIS A 597 -7.41 -28.10 6.29
C HIS A 597 -7.19 -27.87 4.79
N PRO A 598 -6.85 -28.90 3.99
CA PRO A 598 -6.39 -28.76 2.61
C PRO A 598 -7.40 -28.10 1.65
N THR A 599 -8.69 -28.10 2.00
CA THR A 599 -9.77 -27.52 1.18
C THR A 599 -10.48 -26.34 1.84
N LEU A 600 -10.00 -25.85 2.98
CA LEU A 600 -10.71 -24.80 3.73
C LEU A 600 -10.66 -23.45 3.02
N LEU A 601 -9.48 -23.06 2.52
CA LEU A 601 -9.30 -21.77 1.87
C LEU A 601 -10.11 -21.68 0.56
N SER A 602 -10.16 -22.77 -0.21
CA SER A 602 -11.01 -22.84 -1.41
C SER A 602 -12.51 -22.81 -1.07
N LYS A 603 -12.95 -23.51 -0.01
CA LYS A 603 -14.34 -23.45 0.47
C LYS A 603 -14.73 -22.06 0.98
N ALA A 604 -13.85 -21.40 1.72
CA ALA A 604 -14.09 -20.04 2.20
C ALA A 604 -14.12 -19.02 1.05
N LYS A 605 -13.30 -19.24 0.00
CA LYS A 605 -13.36 -18.45 -1.24
C LYS A 605 -14.72 -18.62 -1.93
N GLN A 606 -15.16 -19.86 -2.15
CA GLN A 606 -16.49 -20.15 -2.72
C GLN A 606 -17.63 -19.53 -1.90
N TRP A 607 -17.54 -19.58 -0.57
CA TRP A 607 -18.50 -18.91 0.31
C TRP A 607 -18.52 -17.39 0.07
N SER A 608 -17.35 -16.78 -0.09
CA SER A 608 -17.21 -15.33 -0.31
C SER A 608 -17.73 -14.89 -1.68
N GLU A 609 -17.61 -15.75 -2.70
CA GLU A 609 -18.19 -15.52 -4.03
C GLU A 609 -19.72 -15.59 -4.00
N GLN A 610 -20.29 -16.48 -3.17
CA GLN A 610 -21.74 -16.59 -2.97
C GLN A 610 -22.32 -15.47 -2.09
N HIS A 611 -21.53 -14.95 -1.16
CA HIS A 611 -21.96 -13.91 -0.21
C HIS A 611 -20.96 -12.73 -0.27
N PRO A 612 -21.06 -11.88 -1.30
CA PRO A 612 -20.13 -10.76 -1.49
C PRO A 612 -20.18 -9.77 -0.33
N SER A 613 -19.09 -9.03 -0.14
CA SER A 613 -18.94 -8.07 0.94
C SER A 613 -18.21 -6.84 0.44
N TYR A 614 -18.97 -5.77 0.17
CA TYR A 614 -18.43 -4.57 -0.47
C TYR A 614 -17.21 -3.97 0.22
N LEU A 615 -17.16 -3.96 1.57
CA LEU A 615 -15.95 -3.52 2.26
C LEU A 615 -14.73 -4.33 1.85
N PHE A 616 -14.80 -5.67 1.81
CA PHE A 616 -13.65 -6.49 1.45
C PHE A 616 -13.40 -6.57 -0.05
N ASP A 617 -14.42 -6.35 -0.88
CA ASP A 617 -14.32 -6.36 -2.34
C ASP A 617 -13.73 -5.06 -2.90
N TYR A 618 -13.97 -3.93 -2.23
CA TYR A 618 -13.58 -2.60 -2.71
C TYR A 618 -12.55 -1.86 -1.85
N LYS A 619 -12.20 -2.32 -0.63
CA LYS A 619 -11.18 -1.66 0.21
C LYS A 619 -9.80 -1.50 -0.48
N ASP A 620 -9.55 -2.28 -1.52
CA ASP A 620 -8.30 -2.25 -2.29
C ASP A 620 -8.48 -1.62 -3.70
N ASP A 621 -9.67 -1.12 -4.05
CA ASP A 621 -9.93 -0.40 -5.30
C ASP A 621 -9.16 0.93 -5.33
N PRO A 622 -8.29 1.19 -6.33
CA PRO A 622 -7.51 2.43 -6.42
C PRO A 622 -8.34 3.71 -6.66
N ARG A 623 -9.62 3.59 -7.06
CA ARG A 623 -10.57 4.71 -7.21
C ARG A 623 -11.21 5.10 -5.89
N LEU A 624 -11.18 4.22 -4.88
CA LEU A 624 -11.89 4.39 -3.62
C LEU A 624 -11.46 5.69 -2.90
N TYR A 625 -12.43 6.53 -2.60
CA TYR A 625 -12.34 7.90 -2.08
C TYR A 625 -11.43 8.86 -2.87
N LYS A 626 -11.01 8.47 -4.07
CA LYS A 626 -10.39 9.34 -5.07
C LYS A 626 -11.44 9.87 -6.05
N THR A 627 -12.24 8.96 -6.61
CA THR A 627 -13.35 9.28 -7.53
C THR A 627 -14.67 8.60 -7.16
N VAL A 628 -14.64 7.53 -6.35
CA VAL A 628 -15.85 6.80 -5.92
C VAL A 628 -15.87 6.60 -4.39
N PRO A 629 -17.02 6.69 -3.70
CA PRO A 629 -17.11 6.31 -2.29
C PRO A 629 -17.15 4.78 -2.13
N LEU A 630 -17.00 4.26 -0.90
CA LEU A 630 -17.16 2.83 -0.66
C LEU A 630 -18.59 2.39 -0.98
N PRO A 631 -18.80 1.34 -1.80
CA PRO A 631 -20.14 0.85 -2.07
C PRO A 631 -20.84 0.42 -0.79
N ILE A 632 -22.07 0.87 -0.64
CA ILE A 632 -22.93 0.55 0.49
C ILE A 632 -24.02 -0.39 0.01
N GLY A 633 -23.99 -1.62 0.50
CA GLY A 633 -25.01 -2.63 0.20
C GLY A 633 -26.12 -2.59 1.24
N ASP A 634 -27.18 -3.32 0.96
CA ASP A 634 -28.37 -3.35 1.81
C ASP A 634 -28.10 -4.19 3.08
N GLY A 635 -27.52 -3.56 4.12
CA GLY A 635 -27.71 -3.98 5.52
C GLY A 635 -26.66 -4.88 6.19
N THR A 636 -25.38 -4.82 5.81
CA THR A 636 -24.31 -5.44 6.64
C THR A 636 -23.73 -4.44 7.65
N ALA A 637 -23.62 -4.87 8.90
CA ALA A 637 -23.16 -4.02 10.01
C ALA A 637 -21.77 -3.39 9.75
N ILE A 638 -20.90 -4.09 9.02
CA ILE A 638 -19.54 -3.63 8.74
C ILE A 638 -19.49 -2.42 7.79
N ASN A 639 -20.56 -2.18 7.01
CA ASN A 639 -20.66 -1.03 6.11
C ASN A 639 -21.28 0.21 6.79
N CYS A 640 -21.76 0.09 8.04
CA CYS A 640 -22.46 1.16 8.77
C CYS A 640 -21.60 2.44 8.88
N ILE A 641 -20.30 2.30 9.18
CA ILE A 641 -19.39 3.43 9.31
C ILE A 641 -19.30 4.21 7.99
N ALA A 642 -19.04 3.51 6.88
CA ALA A 642 -18.97 4.12 5.57
C ALA A 642 -20.31 4.77 5.17
N ARG A 643 -21.44 4.07 5.37
CA ARG A 643 -22.77 4.53 4.98
C ARG A 643 -23.25 5.76 5.75
N ASP A 644 -23.10 5.75 7.07
CA ASP A 644 -23.78 6.72 7.94
C ASP A 644 -22.88 7.89 8.34
N ALA A 645 -21.55 7.72 8.27
CA ALA A 645 -20.60 8.71 8.74
C ALA A 645 -19.68 9.28 7.65
N VAL A 646 -19.17 8.44 6.74
CA VAL A 646 -18.11 8.86 5.81
C VAL A 646 -18.64 9.27 4.44
N ASN A 647 -19.36 8.37 3.76
CA ASN A 647 -19.90 8.64 2.42
C ASN A 647 -20.77 9.90 2.34
N PRO A 648 -21.60 10.25 3.36
CA PRO A 648 -22.40 11.48 3.33
C PRO A 648 -21.57 12.78 3.34
N GLU A 649 -20.36 12.75 3.92
CA GLU A 649 -19.48 13.92 4.06
C GLU A 649 -18.39 13.95 2.98
N TRP A 650 -18.18 12.85 2.26
CA TRP A 650 -17.15 12.75 1.24
C TRP A 650 -17.59 13.42 -0.08
N GLU A 651 -16.64 14.12 -0.70
CA GLU A 651 -16.74 14.62 -2.07
C GLU A 651 -15.46 14.33 -2.86
N PRO A 652 -15.53 14.21 -4.20
CA PRO A 652 -14.34 14.11 -5.04
C PRO A 652 -13.38 15.27 -4.80
N THR A 653 -12.08 14.97 -4.80
CA THR A 653 -11.05 15.95 -4.50
C THR A 653 -11.00 17.09 -5.52
N ARG A 654 -10.97 18.34 -5.02
CA ARG A 654 -10.88 19.56 -5.86
C ARG A 654 -9.44 19.99 -6.15
N LEU A 655 -8.45 19.19 -5.77
CA LEU A 655 -7.03 19.49 -6.01
C LEU A 655 -6.72 19.41 -7.51
N LYS A 656 -6.28 20.54 -8.08
CA LYS A 656 -5.87 20.65 -9.48
C LYS A 656 -4.39 21.00 -9.56
N SER A 657 -3.66 20.32 -10.46
CA SER A 657 -2.25 20.63 -10.72
C SER A 657 -2.09 21.72 -11.77
N ARG A 658 -0.99 22.48 -11.67
CA ARG A 658 -0.53 23.41 -12.71
C ARG A 658 0.39 22.68 -13.69
N HIS A 659 0.61 23.27 -14.86
CA HIS A 659 1.50 22.65 -15.83
C HIS A 659 2.96 22.71 -15.34
N ARG A 660 3.72 21.64 -15.53
CA ARG A 660 5.06 21.46 -14.93
C ARG A 660 6.11 22.51 -15.33
N ASP A 661 5.97 23.14 -16.50
CA ASP A 661 6.89 24.18 -16.95
C ASP A 661 6.78 25.45 -16.12
N GLU A 662 5.65 25.65 -15.46
CA GLU A 662 5.44 26.74 -14.53
C GLU A 662 6.28 26.66 -13.25
N PHE A 663 7.00 25.56 -13.04
CA PHE A 663 7.85 25.31 -11.87
C PHE A 663 9.33 25.33 -12.21
N ARG A 664 9.69 25.67 -13.45
CA ARG A 664 11.07 25.73 -13.92
C ARG A 664 11.92 26.71 -13.11
N TYR A 665 11.31 27.72 -12.51
CA TYR A 665 11.96 28.73 -11.67
C TYR A 665 12.63 28.15 -10.42
N LEU A 666 12.19 26.98 -9.93
CA LEU A 666 12.73 26.43 -8.68
C LEU A 666 14.24 26.16 -8.78
N PHE A 667 14.71 25.76 -9.96
CA PHE A 667 16.13 25.61 -10.26
C PHE A 667 16.49 26.48 -11.46
N GLU A 668 17.22 27.56 -11.19
CA GLU A 668 17.74 28.43 -12.25
C GLU A 668 18.92 27.77 -12.98
N SER A 669 19.06 28.08 -14.27
CA SER A 669 20.26 27.72 -15.01
C SER A 669 21.44 28.59 -14.57
N PRO A 670 22.69 28.09 -14.62
CA PRO A 670 23.87 28.89 -14.32
C PRO A 670 23.85 30.23 -15.07
N SER A 671 24.15 31.31 -14.36
CA SER A 671 24.12 32.67 -14.90
C SER A 671 25.36 33.00 -15.73
N ASP A 672 26.51 32.40 -15.41
CA ASP A 672 27.72 32.43 -16.21
C ASP A 672 27.59 31.57 -17.48
N LEU A 673 28.08 32.09 -18.61
CA LEU A 673 27.91 31.46 -19.92
C LEU A 673 28.75 30.18 -20.07
N ASP A 674 29.97 30.17 -19.56
CA ASP A 674 30.89 29.03 -19.70
C ASP A 674 30.45 27.89 -18.77
N GLU A 675 30.04 28.23 -17.54
CA GLU A 675 29.42 27.27 -16.61
C GLU A 675 28.12 26.70 -17.17
N ARG A 676 27.30 27.55 -17.81
CA ARG A 676 26.07 27.10 -18.45
C ARG A 676 26.32 26.17 -19.62
N GLU A 677 27.31 26.45 -20.48
CA GLU A 677 27.65 25.56 -21.59
C GLU A 677 28.14 24.19 -21.07
N LYS A 678 29.00 24.19 -20.05
CA LYS A 678 29.44 22.95 -19.38
C LYS A 678 28.24 22.21 -18.78
N TRP A 679 27.34 22.93 -18.13
CA TRP A 679 26.15 22.37 -17.51
C TRP A 679 25.19 21.73 -18.52
N GLU A 680 24.91 22.44 -19.63
CA GLU A 680 24.07 21.96 -20.72
C GLU A 680 24.68 20.73 -21.42
N LYS A 681 26.00 20.72 -21.65
CA LYS A 681 26.67 19.61 -22.33
C LYS A 681 26.82 18.37 -21.45
N HIS A 682 27.14 18.54 -20.17
CA HIS A 682 27.48 17.43 -19.29
C HIS A 682 26.28 16.92 -18.50
N TYR A 683 25.62 17.79 -17.73
CA TYR A 683 24.57 17.38 -16.79
C TYR A 683 23.21 17.25 -17.48
N VAL A 684 22.83 18.20 -18.35
CA VAL A 684 21.57 18.09 -19.11
C VAL A 684 21.61 16.92 -20.09
N GLY A 685 22.75 16.67 -20.73
CA GLY A 685 22.97 15.48 -21.57
C GLY A 685 22.78 14.16 -20.80
N TRP A 686 23.35 14.07 -19.59
CA TRP A 686 23.15 12.92 -18.70
C TRP A 686 21.67 12.77 -18.25
N ALA A 687 21.01 13.87 -17.89
CA ALA A 687 19.61 13.84 -17.47
C ALA A 687 18.68 13.38 -18.59
N GLN A 688 18.97 13.75 -19.84
CA GLN A 688 18.24 13.27 -21.02
C GLN A 688 18.41 11.76 -21.22
N ASP A 689 19.62 11.21 -21.03
CA ASP A 689 19.88 9.77 -21.11
C ASP A 689 19.09 8.98 -20.06
N ILE A 690 19.16 9.41 -18.79
CA ILE A 690 18.40 8.78 -17.68
C ILE A 690 16.90 8.80 -17.97
N LYS A 691 16.38 9.92 -18.47
CA LYS A 691 14.95 10.06 -18.80
C LYS A 691 14.53 9.16 -19.95
N GLU A 692 15.38 8.96 -20.96
CA GLU A 692 15.08 8.05 -22.06
C GLU A 692 15.10 6.60 -21.57
N ARG A 693 16.11 6.19 -20.78
CA ARG A 693 16.16 4.87 -20.14
C ARG A 693 14.94 4.60 -19.27
N TYR A 694 14.53 5.58 -18.47
CA TYR A 694 13.30 5.49 -17.69
C TYR A 694 12.08 5.25 -18.60
N ARG A 695 11.94 6.01 -19.69
CA ARG A 695 10.82 5.84 -20.63
C ARG A 695 10.82 4.46 -21.28
N GLU A 696 11.96 3.98 -21.75
CA GLU A 696 12.10 2.66 -22.38
C GLU A 696 11.67 1.57 -21.39
N ARG A 697 12.21 1.58 -20.17
CA ARG A 697 11.88 0.59 -19.16
C ARG A 697 10.43 0.68 -18.67
N MET A 698 9.85 1.89 -18.57
CA MET A 698 8.42 2.04 -18.29
C MET A 698 7.57 1.40 -19.39
N GLY A 699 7.96 1.50 -20.66
CA GLY A 699 7.28 0.82 -21.76
C GLY A 699 7.32 -0.69 -21.62
N GLU A 700 8.49 -1.25 -21.28
CA GLU A 700 8.65 -2.69 -21.00
C GLU A 700 7.81 -3.15 -19.81
N ILE A 701 7.78 -2.39 -18.71
CA ILE A 701 6.98 -2.72 -17.52
C ILE A 701 5.49 -2.82 -17.86
N HIS A 702 4.93 -1.91 -18.65
CA HIS A 702 3.52 -1.99 -19.05
C HIS A 702 3.26 -3.20 -19.96
N LEU A 703 4.23 -3.59 -20.80
CA LEU A 703 4.13 -4.80 -21.62
C LEU A 703 4.22 -6.09 -20.77
N GLU A 704 5.06 -6.10 -19.74
CA GLU A 704 5.28 -7.24 -18.83
C GLU A 704 4.10 -7.43 -17.87
N CYS A 705 3.58 -6.35 -17.30
CA CYS A 705 2.56 -6.38 -16.23
C CYS A 705 1.11 -6.29 -16.74
N GLY A 706 0.89 -5.91 -18.00
CA GLY A 706 -0.47 -5.69 -18.53
C GLY A 706 -1.21 -4.59 -17.74
N ASP A 707 -2.46 -4.86 -17.35
CA ASP A 707 -3.31 -3.93 -16.60
C ASP A 707 -3.23 -4.12 -15.07
N ASP A 708 -2.33 -4.98 -14.56
CA ASP A 708 -2.16 -5.19 -13.12
C ASP A 708 -1.49 -3.97 -12.47
N SER A 709 -2.31 -3.07 -11.94
CA SER A 709 -1.85 -1.84 -11.27
C SER A 709 -0.90 -2.10 -10.10
N LYS A 710 -1.05 -3.22 -9.37
CA LYS A 710 -0.18 -3.55 -8.25
C LYS A 710 1.20 -3.99 -8.76
N ALA A 711 1.22 -4.87 -9.75
CA ALA A 711 2.46 -5.31 -10.39
C ALA A 711 3.22 -4.14 -11.04
N ILE A 712 2.50 -3.24 -11.74
CA ILE A 712 3.10 -2.03 -12.33
C ILE A 712 3.72 -1.16 -11.22
N LYS A 713 2.99 -0.84 -10.15
CA LYS A 713 3.52 0.00 -9.05
C LYS A 713 4.78 -0.60 -8.45
N GLU A 714 4.80 -1.92 -8.25
CA GLU A 714 5.97 -2.62 -7.73
C GLU A 714 7.17 -2.55 -8.70
N ALA A 715 6.97 -2.87 -9.97
CA ALA A 715 8.02 -2.81 -10.99
C ALA A 715 8.58 -1.39 -11.19
N VAL A 716 7.71 -0.38 -11.14
CA VAL A 716 8.10 1.04 -11.19
C VAL A 716 8.92 1.44 -9.97
N SER A 717 8.56 0.93 -8.78
CA SER A 717 9.36 1.16 -7.58
C SER A 717 10.75 0.53 -7.71
N LYS A 718 10.84 -0.71 -8.20
CA LYS A 718 12.12 -1.40 -8.50
C LYS A 718 12.97 -0.59 -9.49
N LEU A 719 12.36 -0.02 -10.52
CA LEU A 719 13.03 0.87 -11.48
C LEU A 719 13.60 2.13 -10.80
N TYR A 720 12.83 2.80 -9.94
CA TYR A 720 13.34 3.97 -9.23
C TYR A 720 14.54 3.63 -8.34
N GLU A 721 14.50 2.53 -7.59
CA GLU A 721 15.64 2.09 -6.78
C GLU A 721 16.89 1.83 -7.62
N SER A 722 16.72 1.16 -8.78
CA SER A 722 17.83 0.92 -9.72
C SER A 722 18.42 2.22 -10.26
N LEU A 723 17.58 3.17 -10.67
CA LEU A 723 18.04 4.47 -11.17
C LEU A 723 18.70 5.31 -10.08
N ARG A 724 18.26 5.24 -8.82
CA ARG A 724 18.95 5.91 -7.70
C ARG A 724 20.33 5.33 -7.46
N ALA A 725 20.49 4.01 -7.57
CA ALA A 725 21.80 3.38 -7.46
C ALA A 725 22.74 3.92 -8.55
N ASP A 726 22.27 4.04 -9.80
CA ASP A 726 23.04 4.65 -10.90
C ASP A 726 23.41 6.12 -10.62
N VAL A 727 22.49 6.91 -10.06
CA VAL A 727 22.74 8.33 -9.70
C VAL A 727 23.85 8.42 -8.65
N THR A 728 23.76 7.61 -7.60
CA THR A 728 24.77 7.60 -6.51
C THR A 728 26.14 7.12 -6.99
N GLU A 729 26.19 6.15 -7.91
CA GLU A 729 27.45 5.72 -8.54
C GLU A 729 28.04 6.79 -9.47
N ALA A 730 27.20 7.59 -10.13
CA ALA A 730 27.64 8.62 -11.06
C ALA A 730 28.07 9.93 -10.37
N TRP A 731 27.42 10.30 -9.27
CA TRP A 731 27.58 11.60 -8.60
C TRP A 731 27.75 11.41 -7.08
N SER A 732 28.97 11.11 -6.65
CA SER A 732 29.33 10.98 -5.23
C SER A 732 29.61 12.32 -4.55
N ASP A 733 29.98 13.36 -5.31
CA ASP A 733 30.18 14.71 -4.81
C ASP A 733 28.85 15.48 -4.66
N PRO A 734 28.55 16.09 -3.49
CA PRO A 734 27.30 16.79 -3.25
C PRO A 734 27.04 17.99 -4.18
N GLU A 735 28.07 18.76 -4.55
CA GLU A 735 27.89 19.94 -5.42
C GLU A 735 27.59 19.51 -6.86
N GLU A 736 28.32 18.52 -7.37
CA GLU A 736 28.03 17.94 -8.69
C GLU A 736 26.65 17.27 -8.75
N ARG A 737 26.24 16.61 -7.66
CA ARG A 737 24.92 16.00 -7.53
C ARG A 737 23.80 17.05 -7.55
N PHE A 738 24.01 18.22 -6.92
CA PHE A 738 23.07 19.34 -7.00
C PHE A 738 22.93 19.90 -8.42
N LEU A 739 24.03 20.00 -9.17
CA LEU A 739 24.01 20.39 -10.59
C LEU A 739 23.28 19.35 -11.46
N ALA A 740 23.44 18.06 -11.16
CA ALA A 740 22.70 16.98 -11.80
C ALA A 740 21.19 17.05 -11.48
N ALA A 741 20.82 17.38 -10.23
CA ALA A 741 19.45 17.63 -9.82
C ALA A 741 18.83 18.79 -10.59
N SER A 742 19.54 19.92 -10.71
CA SER A 742 19.05 21.09 -11.47
C SER A 742 18.87 20.77 -12.95
N ALA A 743 19.77 19.96 -13.54
CA ALA A 743 19.66 19.50 -14.92
C ALA A 743 18.46 18.57 -15.13
N MET A 744 18.25 17.61 -14.23
CA MET A 744 17.09 16.73 -14.26
C MET A 744 15.78 17.52 -14.08
N TRP A 745 15.75 18.50 -13.17
CA TRP A 745 14.63 19.41 -13.00
C TRP A 745 14.33 20.18 -14.28
N HIS A 746 15.34 20.74 -14.94
CA HIS A 746 15.20 21.45 -16.20
C HIS A 746 14.63 20.56 -17.31
N VAL A 747 15.07 19.31 -17.41
CA VAL A 747 14.60 18.34 -18.41
C VAL A 747 13.19 17.85 -18.11
N GLU A 748 12.83 17.67 -16.84
CA GLU A 748 11.48 17.26 -16.44
C GLU A 748 10.45 18.40 -16.53
N THR A 749 10.84 19.63 -16.22
CA THR A 749 9.97 20.81 -16.31
C THR A 749 10.01 21.48 -17.68
N ALA A 750 10.81 21.03 -18.63
CA ALA A 750 10.77 21.56 -19.99
C ALA A 750 9.36 21.44 -20.60
N ASN A 751 8.87 22.55 -21.18
CA ASN A 751 7.60 22.61 -21.86
C ASN A 751 7.58 21.55 -22.99
N PRO A 752 6.79 20.47 -22.85
CA PRO A 752 6.58 19.57 -23.96
C PRO A 752 5.72 20.36 -24.95
N ASN A 753 6.24 20.71 -26.13
CA ASN A 753 5.41 21.40 -27.12
C ASN A 753 4.21 20.51 -27.50
N LEU A 754 3.06 20.76 -26.86
CA LEU A 754 1.82 20.01 -27.06
C LEU A 754 1.05 20.50 -28.29
N GLU A 755 1.46 21.61 -28.92
CA GLU A 755 0.77 22.14 -30.09
C GLU A 755 0.85 21.19 -31.28
N VAL A 756 2.01 20.56 -31.49
CA VAL A 756 2.19 19.59 -32.57
C VAL A 756 1.29 18.35 -32.40
N PRO A 757 1.33 17.62 -31.28
CA PRO A 757 0.44 16.48 -31.08
C PRO A 757 -1.05 16.89 -31.05
N ARG A 758 -1.39 18.05 -30.47
CA ARG A 758 -2.78 18.54 -30.46
C ARG A 758 -3.28 18.83 -31.87
N LYS A 759 -2.45 19.43 -32.73
CA LYS A 759 -2.79 19.66 -34.14
C LYS A 759 -2.97 18.34 -34.89
N ALA A 760 -2.09 17.37 -34.67
CA ALA A 760 -2.22 16.03 -35.25
C ALA A 760 -3.53 15.34 -34.82
N CYS A 761 -3.89 15.41 -33.52
CA CYS A 761 -5.15 14.87 -33.01
C CYS A 761 -6.37 15.52 -33.69
N LYS A 762 -6.36 16.85 -33.87
CA LYS A 762 -7.43 17.57 -34.58
C LYS A 762 -7.52 17.19 -36.06
N GLU A 763 -6.38 16.99 -36.73
CA GLU A 763 -6.35 16.57 -38.13
C GLU A 763 -6.89 15.14 -38.31
N LEU A 764 -6.53 14.23 -37.40
CA LEU A 764 -7.04 12.87 -37.38
C LEU A 764 -8.53 12.80 -37.02
N SER A 765 -8.99 13.58 -36.02
CA SER A 765 -10.39 13.53 -35.56
C SER A 765 -11.39 13.87 -36.67
N ARG A 766 -11.01 14.72 -37.63
CA ARG A 766 -11.87 15.13 -38.76
C ARG A 766 -12.20 13.99 -39.72
N GLN A 767 -11.50 12.87 -39.63
CA GLN A 767 -11.71 11.67 -40.43
C GLN A 767 -12.58 10.62 -39.71
N LEU A 768 -12.85 10.84 -38.41
CA LEU A 768 -13.58 9.89 -37.57
C LEU A 768 -15.08 10.11 -37.65
N LEU A 769 -15.83 9.02 -37.47
CA LEU A 769 -17.27 9.01 -37.32
C LEU A 769 -17.66 9.06 -35.84
N ILE A 770 -18.83 9.62 -35.55
CA ILE A 770 -19.47 9.46 -34.22
C ILE A 770 -19.91 8.01 -34.08
N GLU A 771 -19.59 7.38 -32.96
CA GLU A 771 -20.02 6.02 -32.63
C GLU A 771 -21.01 6.05 -31.47
N PHE A 772 -21.92 5.08 -31.45
CA PHE A 772 -22.85 4.90 -30.35
C PHE A 772 -23.14 3.42 -30.14
N ASN A 773 -22.80 2.92 -28.94
CA ASN A 773 -23.00 1.52 -28.61
C ASN A 773 -23.21 1.34 -27.10
N LEU A 774 -23.80 0.19 -26.74
CA LEU A 774 -23.88 -0.26 -25.35
C LEU A 774 -22.59 -1.00 -25.02
N GLU A 775 -21.82 -0.49 -24.06
CA GLU A 775 -20.65 -1.16 -23.50
C GLU A 775 -21.08 -1.93 -22.24
N PRO A 776 -20.97 -3.27 -22.23
CA PRO A 776 -21.26 -4.07 -21.04
C PRO A 776 -20.17 -3.87 -19.99
N GLU A 777 -20.53 -3.94 -18.70
CA GLU A 777 -19.59 -3.84 -17.57
C GLU A 777 -18.64 -2.61 -17.66
N TYR A 778 -19.16 -1.47 -18.12
CA TYR A 778 -18.35 -0.25 -18.26
C TYR A 778 -17.99 0.34 -16.89
N ASP A 779 -16.70 0.59 -16.67
CA ASP A 779 -16.17 1.29 -15.50
C ASP A 779 -16.43 2.79 -15.58
N ARG A 780 -17.56 3.22 -15.02
CA ARG A 780 -17.82 4.64 -14.80
C ARG A 780 -16.84 5.24 -13.79
N LEU A 781 -16.62 6.53 -13.88
CA LEU A 781 -15.63 7.26 -13.07
C LEU A 781 -16.10 7.46 -11.64
N HIS A 782 -17.39 7.73 -11.48
CA HIS A 782 -18.00 8.05 -10.19
C HIS A 782 -18.90 6.95 -9.64
N GLU A 783 -18.98 5.80 -10.31
CA GLU A 783 -19.65 4.61 -9.81
C GLU A 783 -18.63 3.50 -9.62
N ALA A 784 -18.62 2.91 -8.42
CA ALA A 784 -17.69 1.84 -8.09
C ALA A 784 -18.02 0.51 -8.79
N MET A 785 -19.31 0.24 -9.03
CA MET A 785 -19.77 -0.98 -9.69
C MET A 785 -19.79 -0.77 -11.22
N PRO A 786 -19.18 -1.65 -12.02
CA PRO A 786 -19.34 -1.64 -13.47
C PRO A 786 -20.82 -1.77 -13.86
N LYS A 787 -21.22 -1.09 -14.94
CA LYS A 787 -22.59 -1.14 -15.45
C LYS A 787 -22.62 -1.07 -16.96
N ASP A 788 -23.58 -1.78 -17.54
CA ASP A 788 -23.93 -1.61 -18.95
C ASP A 788 -24.26 -0.14 -19.22
N THR A 789 -23.47 0.49 -20.08
CA THR A 789 -23.51 1.94 -20.28
C THR A 789 -23.47 2.26 -21.76
N TYR A 790 -24.40 3.09 -22.21
CA TYR A 790 -24.38 3.62 -23.57
C TYR A 790 -23.29 4.68 -23.69
N ILE A 791 -22.32 4.45 -24.57
CA ILE A 791 -21.24 5.37 -24.85
C ILE A 791 -21.50 6.05 -26.19
N LEU A 792 -21.49 7.39 -26.18
CA LEU A 792 -21.48 8.20 -27.39
C LEU A 792 -20.06 8.75 -27.58
N SER A 793 -19.32 8.17 -28.53
CA SER A 793 -17.95 8.59 -28.84
C SER A 793 -17.99 9.65 -29.94
N VAL A 794 -17.52 10.86 -29.65
CA VAL A 794 -17.62 12.03 -30.54
C VAL A 794 -16.22 12.56 -30.89
N PRO A 795 -15.85 12.71 -32.16
CA PRO A 795 -14.57 13.31 -32.56
C PRO A 795 -14.39 14.75 -32.05
N PHE A 796 -13.15 15.15 -31.77
CA PHE A 796 -12.87 16.53 -31.34
C PHE A 796 -13.39 17.57 -32.34
N GLU A 797 -12.96 17.45 -33.60
CA GLU A 797 -13.39 18.33 -34.68
C GLU A 797 -13.95 17.55 -35.87
N GLU A 798 -14.91 18.15 -36.56
CA GLU A 798 -15.37 17.74 -37.89
C GLU A 798 -14.99 18.78 -38.95
N PHE A 799 -15.02 18.40 -40.23
CA PHE A 799 -14.87 19.37 -41.31
C PHE A 799 -16.09 20.30 -41.38
N GLU A 800 -15.86 21.61 -41.34
CA GLU A 800 -16.90 22.60 -41.62
C GLU A 800 -17.33 22.47 -43.09
N ARG A 801 -18.63 22.43 -43.36
CA ARG A 801 -19.20 22.31 -44.71
C ARG A 801 -20.11 23.50 -45.02
N ASP A 802 -20.04 23.98 -46.26
CA ASP A 802 -20.94 25.02 -46.76
C ASP A 802 -22.34 24.47 -47.04
N ASN A 803 -23.28 25.35 -47.42
CA ASN A 803 -24.67 25.00 -47.73
C ASN A 803 -24.82 23.98 -48.87
N ASN A 804 -23.76 23.71 -49.64
CA ASN A 804 -23.72 22.73 -50.72
C ASN A 804 -22.96 21.44 -50.31
N GLY A 805 -22.62 21.29 -49.02
CA GLY A 805 -21.95 20.12 -48.46
C GLY A 805 -20.44 20.04 -48.73
N LYS A 806 -19.82 21.12 -49.24
CA LYS A 806 -18.40 21.18 -49.57
C LYS A 806 -17.59 21.72 -48.38
N THR A 807 -16.42 21.12 -48.12
CA THR A 807 -15.54 21.55 -47.01
C THR A 807 -15.12 23.01 -47.17
N VAL A 808 -15.43 23.81 -46.16
CA VAL A 808 -15.02 25.21 -46.03
C VAL A 808 -13.50 25.26 -45.89
N ARG A 809 -12.88 26.21 -46.59
CA ARG A 809 -11.42 26.41 -46.56
C ARG A 809 -11.08 27.80 -46.07
N ASP A 810 -10.02 27.89 -45.27
CA ASP A 810 -9.49 29.15 -44.76
C ASP A 810 -8.84 29.99 -45.88
N LYS A 811 -8.34 31.18 -45.52
CA LYS A 811 -7.63 32.08 -46.46
C LYS A 811 -6.37 31.46 -47.08
N LYS A 812 -5.84 30.38 -46.50
CA LYS A 812 -4.69 29.60 -46.99
C LYS A 812 -5.11 28.32 -47.73
N ARG A 813 -6.40 28.18 -48.06
CA ARG A 813 -7.01 27.01 -48.71
C ARG A 813 -6.96 25.72 -47.88
N GLN A 814 -6.73 25.80 -46.57
CA GLN A 814 -6.76 24.64 -45.68
C GLN A 814 -8.19 24.36 -45.20
N PRO A 815 -8.62 23.10 -45.08
CA PRO A 815 -9.92 22.75 -44.51
C PRO A 815 -10.10 23.37 -43.11
N VAL A 816 -11.27 23.97 -42.88
CA VAL A 816 -11.64 24.51 -41.56
C VAL A 816 -12.28 23.40 -40.74
N GLY A 817 -11.80 23.21 -39.51
CA GLY A 817 -12.40 22.31 -38.52
C GLY A 817 -13.36 23.07 -37.63
N LYS A 818 -14.48 22.43 -37.28
CA LYS A 818 -15.45 22.93 -36.29
C LYS A 818 -15.41 22.02 -35.06
N ASP A 819 -15.44 22.62 -33.87
CA ASP A 819 -15.50 21.89 -32.60
C ASP A 819 -16.80 21.07 -32.51
N LEU A 820 -16.69 19.75 -32.66
CA LEU A 820 -17.82 18.83 -32.68
C LEU A 820 -18.13 18.32 -31.28
N ALA A 821 -17.12 17.89 -30.51
CA ALA A 821 -17.36 17.39 -29.15
C ALA A 821 -17.84 18.50 -28.21
N GLY A 822 -17.32 19.73 -28.33
CA GLY A 822 -17.84 20.88 -27.58
C GLY A 822 -19.28 21.22 -27.94
N HIS A 823 -19.67 21.11 -29.22
CA HIS A 823 -21.06 21.28 -29.63
C HIS A 823 -21.99 20.19 -29.05
N TRP A 824 -21.54 18.94 -29.02
CA TRP A 824 -22.29 17.84 -28.42
C TRP A 824 -22.46 18.00 -26.92
N LYS A 825 -21.41 18.45 -26.22
CA LYS A 825 -21.48 18.82 -24.81
C LYS A 825 -22.61 19.84 -24.56
N GLU A 826 -22.60 20.96 -25.27
CA GLU A 826 -23.65 21.99 -25.17
C GLU A 826 -25.05 21.42 -25.47
N LEU A 827 -25.16 20.54 -26.46
CA LEU A 827 -26.42 19.91 -26.83
C LEU A 827 -26.94 19.00 -25.70
N LEU A 828 -26.11 18.12 -25.14
CA LEU A 828 -26.47 17.24 -24.04
C LEU A 828 -26.87 18.05 -22.80
N ASP A 829 -26.09 19.07 -22.46
CA ASP A 829 -26.36 20.01 -21.35
C ASP A 829 -27.71 20.71 -21.53
N SER A 830 -27.99 21.25 -22.72
CA SER A 830 -29.25 21.94 -23.03
C SER A 830 -30.48 21.03 -22.95
N LYS A 831 -30.28 19.71 -23.06
CA LYS A 831 -31.32 18.68 -22.95
C LYS A 831 -31.42 18.09 -21.54
N GLY A 832 -30.56 18.50 -20.62
CA GLY A 832 -30.48 17.95 -19.27
C GLY A 832 -30.08 16.47 -19.24
N ILE A 833 -29.36 15.99 -20.27
CA ILE A 833 -28.87 14.62 -20.32
C ILE A 833 -27.61 14.55 -19.46
N LYS A 834 -27.61 13.66 -18.47
CA LYS A 834 -26.44 13.43 -17.61
C LYS A 834 -25.45 12.49 -18.30
N TYR A 835 -24.16 12.79 -18.16
CA TYR A 835 -23.10 11.97 -18.72
C TYR A 835 -21.80 12.15 -17.93
N GLU A 836 -20.87 11.21 -18.09
CA GLU A 836 -19.45 11.38 -17.78
C GLU A 836 -18.68 11.57 -19.09
N ALA A 837 -17.73 12.50 -19.14
CA ALA A 837 -16.99 12.81 -20.36
C ALA A 837 -15.50 12.54 -20.21
N THR A 838 -14.99 11.54 -20.93
CA THR A 838 -13.57 11.14 -20.91
C THR A 838 -12.96 11.20 -22.30
N LEU A 839 -11.63 11.19 -22.35
CA LEU A 839 -10.92 10.97 -23.60
C LEU A 839 -11.03 9.51 -24.02
N HIS A 840 -11.33 9.28 -25.29
CA HIS A 840 -11.25 7.95 -25.86
C HIS A 840 -9.80 7.42 -25.73
N PRO A 841 -9.61 6.15 -25.32
CA PRO A 841 -8.28 5.63 -24.97
C PRO A 841 -7.30 5.60 -26.15
N SER A 842 -7.79 5.43 -27.37
CA SER A 842 -6.96 5.21 -28.56
C SER A 842 -7.21 6.15 -29.74
N LEU A 843 -8.22 7.03 -29.68
CA LEU A 843 -8.65 7.89 -30.79
C LEU A 843 -8.89 9.32 -30.29
N PRO A 844 -8.72 10.36 -31.13
CA PRO A 844 -8.97 11.75 -30.77
C PRO A 844 -10.48 12.07 -30.71
N MET A 845 -11.16 11.44 -29.77
CA MET A 845 -12.59 11.51 -29.52
C MET A 845 -12.86 11.71 -28.02
N VAL A 846 -14.05 12.20 -27.70
CA VAL A 846 -14.59 12.27 -26.36
C VAL A 846 -15.66 11.19 -26.22
N ASN A 847 -15.53 10.36 -25.18
CA ASN A 847 -16.54 9.39 -24.80
C ASN A 847 -17.51 10.05 -23.82
N PHE A 848 -18.77 10.17 -24.23
CA PHE A 848 -19.87 10.58 -23.36
C PHE A 848 -20.58 9.31 -22.86
N ALA A 849 -20.27 8.90 -21.64
CA ALA A 849 -20.94 7.79 -20.96
C ALA A 849 -22.29 8.28 -20.42
N LEU A 850 -23.38 7.91 -21.08
CA LEU A 850 -24.71 8.45 -20.77
C LEU A 850 -25.27 7.80 -19.49
N ILE A 851 -25.68 8.63 -18.54
CA ILE A 851 -26.24 8.20 -17.26
C ILE A 851 -27.76 8.13 -17.39
N GLU A 852 -28.31 6.92 -17.34
CA GLU A 852 -29.75 6.63 -17.43
C GLU A 852 -30.44 7.31 -18.63
N PRO A 853 -29.95 7.11 -19.87
CA PRO A 853 -30.57 7.72 -21.05
C PRO A 853 -31.97 7.16 -21.27
N SER A 854 -32.93 8.01 -21.66
CA SER A 854 -34.27 7.54 -22.03
C SER A 854 -34.24 6.66 -23.27
N ASP A 855 -35.11 5.64 -23.36
CA ASP A 855 -35.24 4.76 -24.54
C ASP A 855 -35.45 5.54 -25.84
N LYS A 856 -36.14 6.69 -25.77
CA LYS A 856 -36.33 7.58 -26.93
C LYS A 856 -35.01 8.18 -27.41
N LEU A 857 -34.13 8.58 -26.50
CA LEU A 857 -32.81 9.10 -26.83
C LEU A 857 -31.95 8.00 -27.44
N VAL A 858 -31.90 6.83 -26.78
CA VAL A 858 -31.18 5.65 -27.25
C VAL A 858 -31.62 5.30 -28.68
N GLY A 859 -32.92 5.13 -28.93
CA GLY A 859 -33.43 4.81 -30.26
C GLY A 859 -33.21 5.89 -31.33
N ILE A 860 -32.98 7.16 -30.94
CA ILE A 860 -32.54 8.22 -31.87
C ILE A 860 -31.05 8.07 -32.21
N LEU A 861 -30.22 7.83 -31.21
CA LEU A 861 -28.76 7.72 -31.37
C LEU A 861 -28.39 6.42 -32.09
N GLU A 862 -29.00 5.28 -31.77
CA GLU A 862 -28.80 4.00 -32.48
C GLU A 862 -29.13 4.13 -33.96
N ARG A 863 -30.27 4.76 -34.30
CA ARG A 863 -30.67 4.95 -35.69
C ARG A 863 -29.70 5.84 -36.47
N LYS A 864 -29.06 6.80 -35.78
CA LYS A 864 -28.13 7.76 -36.41
C LYS A 864 -26.70 7.25 -36.48
N PHE A 865 -26.23 6.55 -35.45
CA PHE A 865 -24.82 6.28 -35.22
C PHE A 865 -24.52 4.82 -34.84
N GLY A 866 -25.52 3.99 -34.57
CA GLY A 866 -25.31 2.60 -34.09
C GLY A 866 -24.68 1.65 -35.13
N GLY A 867 -24.61 2.06 -36.40
CA GLY A 867 -23.89 1.33 -37.46
C GLY A 867 -22.52 1.91 -37.80
N ASN A 868 -22.09 2.97 -37.12
CA ASN A 868 -20.78 3.59 -37.36
C ASN A 868 -19.70 2.83 -36.58
N ALA A 869 -18.54 2.65 -37.20
CA ALA A 869 -17.35 2.12 -36.56
C ALA A 869 -16.11 2.74 -37.22
N ASN A 870 -15.14 3.13 -36.40
CA ASN A 870 -13.83 3.61 -36.82
C ASN A 870 -12.84 2.46 -36.76
N ASP A 871 -12.38 2.01 -37.93
CA ASP A 871 -11.35 0.98 -38.02
C ASP A 871 -9.97 1.61 -37.78
N ILE A 872 -9.43 1.42 -36.57
CA ILE A 872 -8.14 1.98 -36.16
C ILE A 872 -6.98 1.53 -37.07
N ASP A 873 -7.04 0.31 -37.63
CA ASP A 873 -6.00 -0.24 -38.50
C ASP A 873 -5.98 0.45 -39.88
N SER A 874 -7.06 1.13 -40.24
CA SER A 874 -7.20 1.85 -41.51
C SER A 874 -6.72 3.31 -41.46
N LEU A 875 -6.42 3.84 -40.27
CA LEU A 875 -6.05 5.23 -40.05
C LEU A 875 -4.53 5.43 -40.07
N ASP A 876 -4.06 6.53 -40.67
CA ASP A 876 -2.68 6.99 -40.45
C ASP A 876 -2.60 7.69 -39.09
N LEU A 877 -2.16 6.95 -38.08
CA LEU A 877 -2.00 7.43 -36.73
C LEU A 877 -0.67 8.16 -36.53
N THR A 878 0.11 8.46 -37.59
CA THR A 878 1.45 9.03 -37.42
C THR A 878 1.52 10.55 -37.61
N TYR A 879 2.40 11.20 -36.85
CA TYR A 879 2.77 12.61 -37.05
C TYR A 879 4.26 12.82 -36.84
N ARG A 880 4.82 13.93 -37.37
CA ARG A 880 6.22 14.31 -37.11
C ARG A 880 6.31 15.32 -35.97
N ASP A 881 7.15 15.04 -34.98
CA ASP A 881 7.46 16.01 -33.92
C ASP A 881 8.37 17.15 -34.43
N ASN A 882 8.63 18.16 -33.59
CA ASN A 882 9.50 19.30 -33.95
C ASN A 882 10.96 18.92 -34.24
N LEU A 883 11.35 17.69 -33.87
CA LEU A 883 12.68 17.13 -34.13
C LEU A 883 12.68 16.24 -35.39
N GLY A 884 11.56 16.22 -36.14
CA GLY A 884 11.40 15.49 -37.38
C GLY A 884 11.15 13.97 -37.21
N ARG A 885 10.97 13.50 -35.96
CA ARG A 885 10.77 12.09 -35.64
C ARG A 885 9.30 11.71 -35.83
N THR A 886 9.05 10.55 -36.42
CA THR A 886 7.69 9.99 -36.53
C THR A 886 7.22 9.51 -35.16
N LYS A 887 5.99 9.88 -34.80
CA LYS A 887 5.30 9.56 -33.54
C LYS A 887 3.91 9.06 -33.85
N ASP A 888 3.35 8.25 -32.96
CA ASP A 888 2.01 7.71 -33.06
C ASP A 888 1.04 8.53 -32.20
N VAL A 889 -0.08 8.98 -32.76
CA VAL A 889 -1.15 9.73 -32.10
C VAL A 889 -1.87 8.85 -31.08
N SER A 890 -2.09 7.56 -31.37
CA SER A 890 -2.76 6.63 -30.45
C SER A 890 -1.98 6.41 -29.15
N SER A 891 -0.65 6.57 -29.20
CA SER A 891 0.21 6.50 -28.01
C SER A 891 0.03 7.68 -27.05
N ARG A 892 -0.57 8.80 -27.53
CA ARG A 892 -0.82 9.99 -26.73
C ARG A 892 -1.88 10.89 -27.37
N ILE A 893 -3.14 10.67 -27.04
CA ILE A 893 -4.23 11.58 -27.40
C ILE A 893 -4.08 12.90 -26.62
N VAL A 894 -4.11 14.03 -27.31
CA VAL A 894 -4.02 15.36 -26.69
C VAL A 894 -5.27 16.16 -27.05
N ALA A 895 -6.12 16.37 -26.05
CA ALA A 895 -7.33 17.18 -26.20
C ALA A 895 -7.01 18.63 -26.64
N PRO A 896 -7.97 19.29 -27.32
CA PRO A 896 -7.98 20.74 -27.44
C PRO A 896 -7.78 21.44 -26.09
N ALA A 897 -7.09 22.59 -26.08
CA ALA A 897 -6.67 23.26 -24.84
C ALA A 897 -7.83 23.85 -24.02
N ASP A 898 -8.98 24.02 -24.65
CA ASP A 898 -10.25 24.52 -24.15
C ASP A 898 -11.18 23.42 -23.63
N TYR A 899 -10.82 22.15 -23.79
CA TYR A 899 -11.58 21.01 -23.27
C TYR A 899 -11.34 20.77 -21.77
N THR A 900 -11.41 21.84 -20.97
CA THR A 900 -11.22 21.78 -19.51
C THR A 900 -12.36 21.09 -18.77
N TRP A 901 -13.42 20.72 -19.50
CA TRP A 901 -14.61 20.03 -19.02
C TRP A 901 -14.50 18.51 -19.09
N LEU A 902 -13.44 17.98 -19.70
CA LEU A 902 -13.17 16.54 -19.68
C LEU A 902 -12.68 16.10 -18.31
N GLU A 903 -13.10 14.90 -17.93
CA GLU A 903 -12.59 14.22 -16.77
C GLU A 903 -11.29 13.50 -17.16
N PHE A 904 -10.17 14.02 -16.64
CA PHE A 904 -8.84 13.59 -17.08
C PHE A 904 -8.37 12.35 -16.32
N GLN A 905 -8.25 11.23 -17.02
CA GLN A 905 -7.43 10.10 -16.57
C GLN A 905 -5.93 10.38 -16.87
N ASN A 906 -5.26 11.15 -16.02
CA ASN A 906 -3.79 11.23 -15.87
C ASN A 906 -2.91 11.08 -17.15
N GLN A 907 -3.13 11.87 -18.20
CA GLN A 907 -2.33 11.79 -19.45
C GLN A 907 -1.12 12.74 -19.53
N THR A 908 -0.93 13.62 -18.54
CA THR A 908 0.23 14.52 -18.48
C THR A 908 1.35 13.92 -17.62
N PRO A 909 2.61 13.94 -18.08
CA PRO A 909 3.73 13.46 -17.27
C PRO A 909 3.79 14.16 -15.92
N LYS A 910 3.76 13.37 -14.83
CA LYS A 910 3.76 13.89 -13.45
C LYS A 910 5.13 14.41 -13.01
N SER A 911 6.18 14.19 -13.81
CA SER A 911 7.57 14.48 -13.46
C SER A 911 8.03 13.76 -12.19
N ALA A 912 7.53 12.55 -11.98
CA ALA A 912 7.83 11.75 -10.80
C ALA A 912 9.31 11.36 -10.70
N LEU A 913 10.01 11.26 -11.84
CA LEU A 913 11.41 10.86 -11.91
C LEU A 913 12.33 11.78 -11.09
N VAL A 914 12.28 13.10 -11.31
CA VAL A 914 13.14 14.05 -10.59
C VAL A 914 12.87 14.05 -9.09
N LEU A 915 11.59 14.00 -8.68
CA LEU A 915 11.22 13.97 -7.26
C LEU A 915 11.70 12.70 -6.56
N ASN A 916 11.81 11.59 -7.29
CA ASN A 916 12.29 10.32 -6.74
C ASN A 916 13.81 10.24 -6.70
N LEU A 917 14.52 10.77 -7.70
CA LEU A 917 15.98 10.66 -7.78
C LEU A 917 16.72 11.70 -6.94
N PHE A 918 16.15 12.90 -6.79
CA PHE A 918 16.81 14.07 -6.19
C PHE A 918 15.96 14.73 -5.09
N THR A 919 15.31 13.92 -4.25
CA THR A 919 14.44 14.42 -3.17
C THR A 919 15.18 15.37 -2.24
N ASP A 920 16.41 15.01 -1.85
CA ASP A 920 17.20 15.76 -0.86
C ASP A 920 17.64 17.11 -1.41
N GLU A 921 18.09 17.16 -2.67
CA GLU A 921 18.49 18.39 -3.35
C GLU A 921 17.30 19.32 -3.58
N ILE A 922 16.12 18.77 -3.89
CA ILE A 922 14.88 19.55 -3.97
C ILE A 922 14.52 20.12 -2.59
N CYS A 923 14.64 19.33 -1.52
CA CYS A 923 14.40 19.82 -0.16
C CYS A 923 15.36 20.93 0.23
N GLN A 924 16.65 20.78 -0.08
CA GLN A 924 17.67 21.81 0.13
C GLN A 924 17.34 23.09 -0.66
N GLN A 925 16.89 22.95 -1.91
CA GLN A 925 16.49 24.10 -2.71
C GLN A 925 15.27 24.81 -2.13
N LEU A 926 14.26 24.07 -1.67
CA LEU A 926 13.07 24.66 -1.01
C LEU A 926 13.41 25.39 0.29
N GLN A 927 14.36 24.88 1.07
CA GLN A 927 14.81 25.52 2.32
C GLN A 927 15.54 26.85 2.09
N THR A 928 16.25 26.97 0.96
CA THR A 928 17.04 28.15 0.62
C THR A 928 16.30 29.11 -0.31
N PHE A 929 15.18 28.68 -0.90
CA PHE A 929 14.37 29.47 -1.81
C PHE A 929 13.82 30.74 -1.14
N GLN A 930 14.04 31.89 -1.79
CA GLN A 930 13.48 33.17 -1.37
C GLN A 930 12.45 33.65 -2.41
N PHE A 931 11.30 34.12 -1.92
CA PHE A 931 10.29 34.76 -2.75
C PHE A 931 10.51 36.28 -2.74
N ASP A 932 11.55 36.73 -3.43
CA ASP A 932 12.00 38.12 -3.47
C ASP A 932 11.64 38.84 -4.78
N LYS A 933 11.24 38.09 -5.82
CA LYS A 933 10.90 38.63 -7.12
C LYS A 933 9.82 37.84 -7.84
N ALA A 934 8.87 38.54 -8.46
CA ALA A 934 7.87 37.94 -9.32
C ALA A 934 7.65 38.77 -10.59
N GLU A 935 7.46 38.10 -11.73
CA GLU A 935 7.07 38.74 -12.99
C GLU A 935 5.58 38.51 -13.25
N LEU A 936 4.85 39.57 -13.53
CA LEU A 936 3.43 39.53 -13.87
C LEU A 936 3.18 39.87 -15.34
N ILE A 937 2.21 39.19 -15.95
CA ILE A 937 1.81 39.34 -17.34
C ILE A 937 0.31 39.58 -17.47
N GLY A 938 -0.08 40.25 -18.55
CA GLY A 938 -1.48 40.43 -18.91
C GLY A 938 -2.20 41.61 -18.25
N GLN A 939 -1.48 42.53 -17.62
CA GLN A 939 -2.06 43.75 -16.99
C GLN A 939 -3.03 44.50 -17.91
N LYS A 940 -2.77 44.55 -19.22
CA LYS A 940 -3.62 45.22 -20.21
C LYS A 940 -5.03 44.61 -20.39
N TYR A 941 -5.30 43.45 -19.79
CA TYR A 941 -6.56 42.72 -19.92
C TYR A 941 -7.41 42.69 -18.64
N ASN A 942 -6.94 43.30 -17.55
CA ASN A 942 -7.61 43.26 -16.23
C ASN A 942 -8.05 44.66 -15.76
N ASP A 943 -8.54 44.77 -14.52
CA ASP A 943 -9.11 45.99 -13.93
C ASP A 943 -8.14 47.19 -13.98
N LEU A 944 -6.85 46.95 -13.77
CA LEU A 944 -5.82 47.98 -13.69
C LEU A 944 -5.13 48.27 -15.04
N LYS A 945 -5.76 47.94 -16.17
CA LYS A 945 -5.20 48.11 -17.53
C LYS A 945 -4.77 49.54 -17.89
N ASP A 946 -5.44 50.54 -17.34
CA ASP A 946 -5.22 51.97 -17.65
C ASP A 946 -4.25 52.65 -16.67
N VAL A 947 -3.72 51.92 -15.69
CA VAL A 947 -2.78 52.46 -14.69
C VAL A 947 -1.35 52.43 -15.21
N ASP A 948 -0.70 53.60 -15.23
CA ASP A 948 0.72 53.72 -15.54
C ASP A 948 1.60 53.53 -14.29
N PHE A 949 2.11 52.31 -14.12
CA PHE A 949 3.03 51.96 -13.03
C PHE A 949 4.45 52.53 -13.20
N SER A 950 4.76 53.20 -14.31
CA SER A 950 6.03 53.94 -14.48
C SER A 950 6.01 55.34 -13.85
N SER A 951 4.81 55.83 -13.49
CA SER A 951 4.60 57.14 -12.89
C SER A 951 5.31 57.31 -11.55
N PRO A 952 5.78 58.53 -11.20
CA PRO A 952 6.32 58.85 -9.87
C PRO A 952 5.37 58.52 -8.71
N LYS A 953 4.07 58.34 -8.97
CA LYS A 953 3.07 57.93 -7.99
C LYS A 953 3.30 56.52 -7.42
N TRP A 954 3.88 55.62 -8.23
CA TRP A 954 4.02 54.20 -7.90
C TRP A 954 5.47 53.77 -7.72
N ARG A 955 6.40 54.47 -8.39
CA ARG A 955 7.82 54.15 -8.38
C ARG A 955 8.40 54.13 -6.96
N GLN A 956 9.11 53.06 -6.60
CA GLN A 956 9.75 52.84 -5.29
C GLN A 956 8.79 52.86 -4.09
N LYS A 957 7.47 52.86 -4.31
CA LYS A 957 6.50 52.74 -3.24
C LYS A 957 6.24 51.26 -2.95
N THR A 958 6.37 50.89 -1.69
CA THR A 958 5.95 49.57 -1.21
C THR A 958 4.42 49.52 -1.14
N LEU A 959 3.83 48.49 -1.74
CA LEU A 959 2.40 48.23 -1.80
C LEU A 959 2.14 46.82 -1.28
N THR A 960 0.97 46.62 -0.66
CA THR A 960 0.50 45.30 -0.26
C THR A 960 -0.32 44.68 -1.37
N PHE A 961 -0.03 43.43 -1.68
CA PHE A 961 -0.69 42.63 -2.70
C PHE A 961 -1.33 41.38 -2.07
N GLU A 962 -2.34 40.86 -2.73
CA GLU A 962 -3.00 39.60 -2.40
C GLU A 962 -2.97 38.67 -3.62
N VAL A 963 -2.87 37.36 -3.40
CA VAL A 963 -3.03 36.37 -4.46
C VAL A 963 -4.50 35.95 -4.55
N GLY A 964 -5.20 36.36 -5.59
CA GLY A 964 -6.54 35.89 -5.91
C GLY A 964 -6.55 34.64 -6.79
N SER A 965 -7.74 34.27 -7.25
CA SER A 965 -7.97 33.26 -8.27
C SER A 965 -8.63 33.90 -9.48
N VAL A 966 -8.15 33.61 -10.69
CA VAL A 966 -8.83 34.01 -11.93
C VAL A 966 -10.25 33.42 -11.93
N SER A 967 -11.27 34.25 -12.13
CA SER A 967 -12.68 33.84 -12.22
C SER A 967 -13.14 33.87 -13.68
N GLY A 968 -13.39 32.70 -14.29
CA GLY A 968 -13.95 32.66 -15.65
C GLY A 968 -14.38 31.27 -16.08
N SER A 969 -15.70 31.03 -16.15
CA SER A 969 -16.26 29.75 -16.57
C SER A 969 -15.77 29.36 -17.97
N GLY A 970 -14.98 28.29 -18.08
CA GLY A 970 -14.55 27.69 -19.34
C GLY A 970 -13.21 28.18 -19.92
N SER A 971 -12.44 28.99 -19.18
CA SER A 971 -11.05 29.33 -19.57
C SER A 971 -10.06 28.31 -19.03
N ARG A 972 -9.01 27.96 -19.80
CA ARG A 972 -7.86 27.16 -19.31
C ARG A 972 -7.14 27.75 -18.09
N ARG A 973 -7.42 29.01 -17.75
CA ARG A 973 -6.80 29.76 -16.65
C ARG A 973 -7.69 29.85 -15.42
N ASP A 974 -8.91 29.33 -15.48
CA ASP A 974 -9.83 29.33 -14.34
C ASP A 974 -9.20 28.61 -13.14
N GLY A 975 -9.22 29.25 -11.97
CA GLY A 975 -8.53 28.73 -10.77
C GLY A 975 -7.02 29.01 -10.70
N SER A 976 -6.41 29.68 -11.68
CA SER A 976 -4.98 30.02 -11.64
C SER A 976 -4.71 31.21 -10.70
N PRO A 977 -3.56 31.26 -10.02
CA PRO A 977 -3.18 32.41 -9.18
C PRO A 977 -3.07 33.72 -9.97
N ILE A 978 -3.71 34.77 -9.49
CA ILE A 978 -3.62 36.15 -10.01
C ILE A 978 -3.23 37.10 -8.88
N VAL A 979 -2.49 38.16 -9.17
CA VAL A 979 -2.17 39.19 -8.17
C VAL A 979 -3.27 40.25 -8.16
N LEU A 980 -3.72 40.60 -6.97
CA LEU A 980 -4.68 41.66 -6.69
C LEU A 980 -3.97 42.84 -6.02
N LEU A 981 -4.45 44.05 -6.31
CA LEU A 981 -4.06 45.28 -5.62
C LEU A 981 -5.34 46.01 -5.20
N ASP A 982 -5.51 46.25 -3.91
CA ASP A 982 -6.73 46.86 -3.33
C ASP A 982 -8.03 46.12 -3.75
N GLY A 983 -7.97 44.79 -3.84
CA GLY A 983 -9.09 43.93 -4.26
C GLY A 983 -9.40 43.94 -5.77
N GLN A 984 -8.62 44.66 -6.58
CA GLN A 984 -8.77 44.71 -8.04
C GLN A 984 -7.76 43.79 -8.74
N GLU A 985 -8.16 43.17 -9.85
CA GLU A 985 -7.29 42.27 -10.61
C GLU A 985 -6.16 43.05 -11.31
N LEU A 986 -4.92 42.84 -10.86
CA LEU A 986 -3.74 43.46 -11.46
C LEU A 986 -3.26 42.66 -12.68
N ALA A 987 -2.68 41.49 -12.44
CA ALA A 987 -2.05 40.66 -13.47
C ALA A 987 -1.73 39.25 -12.97
N MET A 988 -1.63 38.30 -13.89
CA MET A 988 -1.25 36.93 -13.57
C MET A 988 0.26 36.82 -13.42
N PHE A 989 0.73 35.84 -12.65
CA PHE A 989 2.14 35.46 -12.67
C PHE A 989 2.57 34.95 -14.06
N SER A 990 3.79 35.28 -14.48
CA SER A 990 4.40 34.69 -15.66
C SER A 990 4.63 33.19 -15.44
N ALA A 991 4.71 32.42 -16.54
CA ALA A 991 4.86 30.97 -16.44
C ALA A 991 6.11 30.60 -15.62
N ASN A 992 7.25 31.24 -15.90
CA ASN A 992 8.52 31.01 -15.23
C ASN A 992 8.73 31.88 -13.97
N SER A 993 7.69 32.51 -13.44
CA SER A 993 7.77 33.25 -12.17
C SER A 993 7.37 32.34 -11.01
N PRO A 994 8.01 32.47 -9.84
CA PRO A 994 7.49 31.86 -8.63
C PRO A 994 6.10 32.38 -8.32
N LYS A 995 5.31 31.56 -7.63
CA LYS A 995 3.90 31.85 -7.32
C LYS A 995 3.62 31.45 -5.87
N LEU A 996 2.85 32.28 -5.16
CA LEU A 996 2.36 31.95 -3.83
C LEU A 996 0.96 31.30 -3.91
N PRO A 997 0.58 30.50 -2.91
CA PRO A 997 -0.77 29.94 -2.80
C PRO A 997 -1.85 31.03 -2.79
N ILE A 998 -3.05 30.69 -3.30
CA ILE A 998 -4.20 31.60 -3.31
C ILE A 998 -4.51 32.08 -1.88
N GLY A 999 -4.74 33.37 -1.79
CA GLY A 999 -5.03 34.18 -0.62
C GLY A 999 -3.83 34.63 0.20
N SER A 1000 -2.62 34.25 -0.21
CA SER A 1000 -1.40 34.80 0.39
C SER A 1000 -1.32 36.31 0.19
N THR A 1001 -0.75 37.04 1.15
CA THR A 1001 -0.47 38.47 1.05
C THR A 1001 1.01 38.75 1.18
N PHE A 1002 1.48 39.83 0.56
CA PHE A 1002 2.89 40.23 0.59
C PHE A 1002 3.05 41.69 0.19
N ASP A 1003 4.13 42.31 0.64
CA ASP A 1003 4.53 43.66 0.27
C ASP A 1003 5.60 43.64 -0.82
N ALA A 1004 5.45 44.49 -1.84
CA ALA A 1004 6.41 44.62 -2.91
C ALA A 1004 6.46 46.05 -3.48
N THR A 1005 7.56 46.38 -4.15
CA THR A 1005 7.61 47.50 -5.09
C THR A 1005 7.30 47.01 -6.49
N ILE A 1006 6.65 47.85 -7.31
CA ILE A 1006 6.23 47.50 -8.66
C ILE A 1006 6.93 48.38 -9.71
N GLU A 1007 7.40 47.76 -10.79
CA GLU A 1007 7.99 48.47 -11.92
C GLU A 1007 7.67 47.79 -13.27
N PRO A 1008 7.58 48.54 -14.38
CA PRO A 1008 7.47 47.93 -15.70
C PRO A 1008 8.74 47.16 -16.09
N SER A 1009 8.58 45.99 -16.70
CA SER A 1009 9.68 45.23 -17.27
C SER A 1009 10.37 46.01 -18.41
N PRO A 1010 11.70 45.90 -18.59
CA PRO A 1010 12.43 46.54 -19.70
C PRO A 1010 11.89 46.20 -21.10
N LYS A 1011 11.19 45.07 -21.23
CA LYS A 1011 10.55 44.61 -22.49
C LYS A 1011 9.14 45.17 -22.70
N GLY A 1012 8.59 45.94 -21.75
CA GLY A 1012 7.37 46.75 -21.88
C GLY A 1012 6.03 46.03 -21.82
N SER A 1013 6.00 44.70 -21.66
CA SER A 1013 4.75 43.89 -21.68
C SER A 1013 4.44 43.17 -20.35
N ALA A 1014 5.28 43.35 -19.33
CA ALA A 1014 5.19 42.68 -18.04
C ALA A 1014 5.48 43.68 -16.90
N LEU A 1015 5.08 43.33 -15.68
CA LEU A 1015 5.41 44.05 -14.45
C LEU A 1015 6.37 43.20 -13.62
N ILE A 1016 7.32 43.83 -12.96
CA ILE A 1016 8.23 43.19 -12.01
C ILE A 1016 7.84 43.65 -10.61
N LEU A 1017 7.60 42.68 -9.74
CA LEU A 1017 7.45 42.90 -8.31
C LEU A 1017 8.79 42.57 -7.63
N ASN A 1018 9.37 43.54 -6.93
CA ASN A 1018 10.48 43.29 -6.02
C ASN A 1018 9.88 43.20 -4.61
N ILE A 1019 9.77 41.98 -4.12
CA ILE A 1019 9.02 41.58 -2.92
C ILE A 1019 9.92 41.65 -1.70
N ASP A 1020 9.37 42.07 -0.56
CA ASP A 1020 10.01 41.89 0.74
C ASP A 1020 9.70 40.47 1.25
N PRO A 1021 10.66 39.54 1.30
CA PRO A 1021 10.39 38.17 1.71
C PRO A 1021 9.84 38.06 3.13
N SER A 1022 10.14 39.01 4.02
CA SER A 1022 9.68 39.02 5.41
C SER A 1022 8.20 39.42 5.56
N SER A 1023 7.64 40.05 4.53
CA SER A 1023 6.24 40.50 4.48
C SER A 1023 5.27 39.40 4.05
N VAL A 1024 5.76 38.29 3.47
CA VAL A 1024 4.91 37.21 2.99
C VAL A 1024 4.10 36.60 4.14
N ARG A 1025 2.79 36.49 3.94
CA ARG A 1025 1.84 35.84 4.85
C ARG A 1025 0.97 34.87 4.05
N LEU A 1026 0.97 33.60 4.45
CA LEU A 1026 0.15 32.56 3.83
C LEU A 1026 -1.22 32.51 4.52
N ILE A 1027 -2.26 32.02 3.81
CA ILE A 1027 -3.56 31.76 4.46
C ILE A 1027 -3.41 30.65 5.48
N GLU A 1028 -3.65 31.02 6.74
CA GLU A 1028 -3.96 30.11 7.82
C GLU A 1028 -5.34 30.53 8.36
N SER A 1029 -6.39 29.73 8.13
CA SER A 1029 -7.71 29.93 8.74
C SER A 1029 -8.32 28.56 9.03
N ILE A 1030 -8.63 28.11 10.25
CA ILE A 1030 -9.40 28.74 11.33
C ILE A 1030 -8.72 28.51 12.70
N GLU A 1031 -8.74 29.57 13.54
CA GLU A 1031 -8.59 29.64 15.01
C GLU A 1031 -7.31 29.08 15.68
N GLU A 1032 -6.32 29.94 15.83
CA GLU A 1032 -5.63 30.10 17.12
C GLU A 1032 -6.67 30.56 18.18
N LEU A 1033 -7.39 29.60 18.78
CA LEU A 1033 -8.12 29.68 20.04
C LEU A 1033 -8.43 28.22 20.45
N SER A 1034 -7.45 27.47 20.93
CA SER A 1034 -7.19 27.44 22.35
C SER A 1034 -5.95 26.59 22.62
N GLU A 1035 -5.02 27.16 23.40
CA GLU A 1035 -4.23 26.34 24.31
C GLU A 1035 -5.20 25.61 25.25
N VAL A 1036 -5.71 24.44 24.85
CA VAL A 1036 -6.09 23.41 25.80
C VAL A 1036 -4.89 22.52 25.92
N THR A 1037 -4.08 22.84 26.94
CA THR A 1037 -3.21 21.85 27.58
C THR A 1037 -3.99 20.54 27.70
N PRO A 1038 -3.43 19.36 27.37
CA PRO A 1038 -4.11 18.10 27.60
C PRO A 1038 -4.23 17.88 29.12
N THR A 1039 -5.23 18.49 29.74
CA THR A 1039 -5.64 18.16 31.10
C THR A 1039 -6.40 16.83 31.05
N PRO A 1040 -6.08 15.88 31.94
CA PRO A 1040 -6.82 14.65 32.06
C PRO A 1040 -8.26 14.99 32.43
N TYR A 1041 -9.21 14.73 31.53
CA TYR A 1041 -10.62 15.00 31.80
C TYR A 1041 -11.12 14.12 32.94
N GLN A 1042 -11.25 14.74 34.11
CA GLN A 1042 -11.96 14.22 35.26
C GLN A 1042 -13.47 14.22 34.96
N GLU A 1043 -14.09 13.07 35.23
CA GLU A 1043 -15.53 12.84 35.34
C GLU A 1043 -16.29 14.04 35.92
N ARG A 1044 -17.34 14.48 35.22
CA ARG A 1044 -18.51 15.09 35.87
C ARG A 1044 -19.70 14.17 35.69
N SER A 1045 -20.15 13.60 36.80
CA SER A 1045 -21.45 12.98 36.96
C SER A 1045 -22.56 13.94 36.55
N LEU A 1046 -23.50 13.46 35.74
CA LEU A 1046 -24.81 14.07 35.62
C LEU A 1046 -25.87 13.02 35.91
N VAL A 1047 -26.56 13.29 37.00
CA VAL A 1047 -27.69 12.57 37.57
C VAL A 1047 -28.90 12.72 36.63
N SER A 1048 -29.61 11.63 36.40
CA SER A 1048 -30.88 11.56 35.68
C SER A 1048 -31.95 12.49 36.28
N PRO A 1049 -32.92 12.92 35.46
CA PRO A 1049 -34.28 12.56 35.81
C PRO A 1049 -35.13 12.12 34.61
N THR A 1050 -35.92 11.08 34.86
CA THR A 1050 -36.92 10.46 33.98
C THR A 1050 -38.24 11.27 33.97
N PRO A 1051 -39.30 10.86 33.24
CA PRO A 1051 -39.84 11.54 32.07
C PRO A 1051 -41.19 12.22 32.33
N THR A 1052 -41.69 13.03 31.39
CA THR A 1052 -43.12 13.37 31.37
C THR A 1052 -43.69 13.35 29.96
N GLN A 1053 -44.70 12.50 29.81
CA GLN A 1053 -45.53 12.30 28.63
C GLN A 1053 -46.18 13.60 28.15
N LYS A 1054 -46.31 13.76 26.82
CA LYS A 1054 -47.56 14.23 26.21
C LYS A 1054 -47.71 13.67 24.79
N ARG A 1055 -48.98 13.37 24.50
CA ARG A 1055 -49.53 12.50 23.47
C ARG A 1055 -50.32 13.35 22.48
N SER A 1056 -50.18 13.09 21.18
CA SER A 1056 -51.15 13.47 20.13
C SER A 1056 -50.74 12.72 18.84
N GLN A 1057 -51.38 11.58 18.53
CA GLN A 1057 -52.52 11.45 17.59
C GLN A 1057 -52.13 11.86 16.16
N SER A 1058 -51.77 10.92 15.28
CA SER A 1058 -52.63 10.05 14.43
C SER A 1058 -52.89 10.65 13.04
N VAL A 1059 -52.66 9.85 12.00
CA VAL A 1059 -53.59 9.49 10.90
C VAL A 1059 -52.80 9.25 9.59
N SER A 1060 -52.77 7.99 9.17
CA SER A 1060 -52.47 7.54 7.80
C SER A 1060 -53.67 7.85 6.88
N PRO A 1061 -53.49 7.82 5.54
CA PRO A 1061 -54.09 6.68 4.83
C PRO A 1061 -53.29 6.18 3.62
N THR A 1062 -53.26 4.85 3.49
CA THR A 1062 -53.04 4.10 2.25
C THR A 1062 -54.31 4.14 1.38
N PRO A 1063 -54.20 3.82 0.08
CA PRO A 1063 -55.16 2.87 -0.50
C PRO A 1063 -54.52 1.75 -1.34
N THR A 1064 -55.01 0.55 -1.08
CA THR A 1064 -54.86 -0.73 -1.80
C THR A 1064 -55.79 -0.87 -3.01
N GLN A 1065 -55.36 -1.62 -4.05
CA GLN A 1065 -56.15 -2.54 -4.92
C GLN A 1065 -55.13 -3.51 -5.60
N LYS A 1066 -55.03 -4.82 -5.31
CA LYS A 1066 -55.80 -6.04 -5.76
C LYS A 1066 -56.15 -6.06 -7.27
N ARG A 1067 -56.10 -7.15 -8.06
CA ARG A 1067 -55.58 -8.56 -8.04
C ARG A 1067 -56.18 -9.25 -9.30
N SER A 1068 -55.41 -10.02 -10.10
CA SER A 1068 -55.80 -11.32 -10.75
C SER A 1068 -54.71 -11.78 -11.74
N GLN A 1069 -54.00 -12.92 -11.52
CA GLN A 1069 -54.29 -14.32 -11.94
C GLN A 1069 -54.30 -14.51 -13.48
N SER A 1070 -53.67 -15.51 -14.13
CA SER A 1070 -53.09 -16.81 -13.74
C SER A 1070 -52.48 -17.52 -14.98
N VAL A 1071 -51.77 -18.64 -14.75
CA VAL A 1071 -51.65 -19.90 -15.54
C VAL A 1071 -50.22 -20.29 -15.96
N SER A 1072 -49.72 -21.33 -15.30
CA SER A 1072 -48.64 -22.25 -15.73
C SER A 1072 -49.22 -23.41 -16.56
N PRO A 1073 -48.41 -24.20 -17.28
CA PRO A 1073 -47.88 -25.42 -16.64
C PRO A 1073 -46.46 -25.85 -17.08
N THR A 1074 -45.79 -26.55 -16.17
CA THR A 1074 -44.61 -27.40 -16.36
C THR A 1074 -44.99 -28.72 -17.08
N PRO A 1075 -44.02 -29.50 -17.59
CA PRO A 1075 -43.63 -30.70 -16.82
C PRO A 1075 -42.13 -31.05 -16.80
N THR A 1076 -41.75 -31.62 -15.66
CA THR A 1076 -40.51 -32.30 -15.23
C THR A 1076 -40.38 -33.75 -15.72
N GLN A 1077 -39.14 -34.29 -15.80
CA GLN A 1077 -38.66 -35.63 -15.34
C GLN A 1077 -37.16 -35.82 -15.70
N ASN A 1078 -36.18 -35.91 -14.78
CA ASN A 1078 -35.68 -37.04 -13.93
C ASN A 1078 -34.52 -37.93 -14.53
N LYS A 1079 -33.28 -37.69 -14.01
CA LYS A 1079 -32.00 -38.47 -13.78
C LYS A 1079 -31.88 -39.99 -14.10
N PRO A 1080 -30.69 -40.70 -14.04
CA PRO A 1080 -29.20 -40.40 -13.96
C PRO A 1080 -28.33 -41.38 -14.86
N PRO A 1081 -27.05 -41.83 -14.59
CA PRO A 1081 -25.76 -41.24 -14.14
C PRO A 1081 -24.55 -41.42 -15.16
N SER A 1082 -23.35 -40.94 -14.78
CA SER A 1082 -21.95 -41.32 -15.20
C SER A 1082 -21.15 -40.63 -16.35
N GLN A 1083 -19.96 -40.11 -15.95
CA GLN A 1083 -18.65 -40.00 -16.65
C GLN A 1083 -18.33 -38.76 -17.54
N PRO A 1084 -17.02 -38.48 -17.79
CA PRO A 1084 -16.16 -37.45 -17.18
C PRO A 1084 -16.20 -36.10 -17.94
N GLU A 1085 -15.71 -35.04 -17.29
CA GLU A 1085 -15.71 -33.65 -17.75
C GLU A 1085 -15.05 -33.44 -19.14
N ASP A 1086 -15.82 -32.99 -20.12
CA ASP A 1086 -15.33 -32.36 -21.35
C ASP A 1086 -15.17 -30.85 -21.08
N ILE A 1087 -13.93 -30.35 -21.13
CA ILE A 1087 -13.62 -28.92 -21.10
C ILE A 1087 -14.25 -28.29 -22.34
N ALA A 1088 -15.30 -27.48 -22.17
CA ALA A 1088 -15.80 -26.66 -23.25
C ALA A 1088 -14.75 -25.59 -23.60
N ALA A 1089 -13.94 -25.85 -24.63
CA ALA A 1089 -12.89 -24.94 -25.09
C ALA A 1089 -13.48 -23.61 -25.58
N SER A 1090 -13.07 -22.50 -24.97
CA SER A 1090 -13.54 -21.16 -25.36
C SER A 1090 -13.03 -20.76 -26.77
N PRO A 1091 -13.72 -19.83 -27.48
CA PRO A 1091 -13.27 -19.36 -28.80
C PRO A 1091 -11.85 -18.79 -28.80
N ALA A 1092 -11.42 -18.17 -27.69
CA ALA A 1092 -10.06 -17.67 -27.52
C ALA A 1092 -9.03 -18.82 -27.45
N HIS A 1093 -9.33 -19.89 -26.70
CA HIS A 1093 -8.46 -21.06 -26.60
C HIS A 1093 -8.31 -21.76 -27.96
N LEU A 1094 -9.41 -21.94 -28.69
CA LEU A 1094 -9.40 -22.57 -30.02
C LEU A 1094 -8.69 -21.72 -31.07
N SER A 1095 -8.80 -20.39 -30.99
CA SER A 1095 -8.08 -19.47 -31.88
C SER A 1095 -6.58 -19.57 -31.68
N GLN A 1096 -6.15 -19.65 -30.42
CA GLN A 1096 -4.74 -19.82 -30.08
C GLN A 1096 -4.20 -21.17 -30.58
N LEU A 1097 -4.95 -22.25 -30.35
CA LEU A 1097 -4.59 -23.60 -30.79
C LEU A 1097 -4.45 -23.69 -32.32
N LEU A 1098 -5.40 -23.11 -33.06
CA LEU A 1098 -5.35 -23.03 -34.53
C LEU A 1098 -4.13 -22.21 -35.01
N LYS A 1099 -3.88 -21.06 -34.39
CA LYS A 1099 -2.72 -20.22 -34.72
C LYS A 1099 -1.40 -20.94 -34.49
N ASP A 1100 -1.27 -21.64 -33.36
CA ASP A 1100 -0.04 -22.36 -33.01
C ASP A 1100 0.20 -23.51 -33.98
N ALA A 1101 -0.85 -24.24 -34.38
CA ALA A 1101 -0.76 -25.28 -35.40
C ALA A 1101 -0.31 -24.73 -36.77
N ILE A 1102 -0.86 -23.60 -37.21
CA ILE A 1102 -0.46 -22.95 -38.46
C ILE A 1102 0.97 -22.41 -38.38
N SER A 1103 1.38 -21.84 -37.24
CA SER A 1103 2.75 -21.39 -37.01
C SER A 1103 3.76 -22.52 -37.13
N GLU A 1104 3.43 -23.67 -36.53
CA GLU A 1104 4.29 -24.86 -36.60
C GLU A 1104 4.36 -25.43 -38.02
N ALA A 1105 3.21 -25.58 -38.69
CA ALA A 1105 3.17 -26.02 -40.08
C ALA A 1105 3.98 -25.08 -41.01
N TYR A 1106 3.84 -23.76 -40.84
CA TYR A 1106 4.61 -22.78 -41.61
C TYR A 1106 6.12 -22.85 -41.36
N LYS A 1107 6.55 -23.06 -40.11
CA LYS A 1107 7.97 -23.24 -39.78
C LYS A 1107 8.55 -24.51 -40.42
N GLN A 1108 7.74 -25.56 -40.54
CA GLN A 1108 8.17 -26.85 -41.08
C GLN A 1108 8.18 -26.88 -42.62
N THR A 1109 7.17 -26.30 -43.27
CA THR A 1109 6.99 -26.41 -44.73
C THR A 1109 7.40 -25.15 -45.49
N GLY A 1110 7.38 -23.97 -44.85
CA GLY A 1110 7.59 -22.68 -45.50
C GLY A 1110 6.46 -22.25 -46.44
N GLU A 1111 5.36 -23.01 -46.51
CA GLU A 1111 4.26 -22.76 -47.44
C GLU A 1111 3.45 -21.53 -47.03
N THR A 1112 3.21 -20.62 -47.97
CA THR A 1112 2.42 -19.41 -47.72
C THR A 1112 0.91 -19.65 -47.77
N THR A 1113 0.48 -20.88 -48.03
CA THR A 1113 -0.92 -21.28 -48.11
C THR A 1113 -1.07 -22.66 -47.47
N ILE A 1114 -1.77 -22.76 -46.33
CA ILE A 1114 -1.88 -24.00 -45.55
C ILE A 1114 -3.37 -24.37 -45.41
N PRO A 1115 -3.80 -25.55 -45.84
CA PRO A 1115 -5.18 -26.00 -45.66
C PRO A 1115 -5.46 -26.37 -44.21
N VAL A 1116 -6.64 -25.96 -43.70
CA VAL A 1116 -7.14 -26.25 -42.35
C VAL A 1116 -8.59 -26.72 -42.48
N GLY A 1117 -8.77 -28.02 -42.74
CA GLY A 1117 -10.08 -28.55 -43.11
C GLY A 1117 -10.63 -27.85 -44.35
N ASN A 1118 -11.84 -27.29 -44.24
CA ASN A 1118 -12.49 -26.52 -45.31
C ASN A 1118 -12.02 -25.06 -45.38
N TRP A 1119 -11.06 -24.67 -44.54
CA TRP A 1119 -10.50 -23.32 -44.54
C TRP A 1119 -9.09 -23.31 -45.11
N THR A 1120 -8.64 -22.13 -45.52
CA THR A 1120 -7.28 -21.92 -46.02
C THR A 1120 -6.61 -20.80 -45.26
N ALA A 1121 -5.43 -21.07 -44.71
CA ALA A 1121 -4.57 -20.09 -44.07
C ALA A 1121 -3.59 -19.49 -45.08
N PHE A 1122 -3.64 -18.18 -45.27
CA PHE A 1122 -2.73 -17.43 -46.13
C PHE A 1122 -1.70 -16.68 -45.28
N ILE A 1123 -0.43 -16.85 -45.59
CA ILE A 1123 0.69 -16.31 -44.82
C ILE A 1123 1.47 -15.33 -45.69
N SER A 1124 1.63 -14.10 -45.20
CA SER A 1124 2.40 -13.04 -45.84
C SER A 1124 3.53 -12.58 -44.92
N ASN A 1125 4.72 -12.41 -45.49
CA ASN A 1125 5.93 -12.07 -44.73
C ASN A 1125 6.37 -10.63 -45.02
N SER A 1126 6.66 -9.88 -43.96
CA SER A 1126 7.22 -8.53 -43.99
C SER A 1126 8.40 -8.43 -43.02
N ARG A 1127 9.20 -7.35 -43.11
CA ARG A 1127 10.44 -7.18 -42.33
C ARG A 1127 10.24 -7.33 -40.81
N HIS A 1128 9.04 -7.04 -40.31
CA HIS A 1128 8.71 -7.08 -38.87
C HIS A 1128 7.58 -8.05 -38.49
N HIS A 1129 6.76 -8.53 -39.43
CA HIS A 1129 5.56 -9.34 -39.15
C HIS A 1129 5.43 -10.54 -40.09
N VAL A 1130 4.90 -11.66 -39.57
CA VAL A 1130 4.47 -12.81 -40.36
C VAL A 1130 2.96 -12.96 -40.18
N ARG A 1131 2.18 -12.32 -41.06
CA ARG A 1131 0.72 -12.28 -40.93
C ARG A 1131 0.10 -13.54 -41.50
N CYS A 1132 -0.70 -14.23 -40.70
CA CYS A 1132 -1.56 -15.33 -41.08
C CYS A 1132 -3.02 -14.86 -41.12
N LEU A 1133 -3.71 -15.16 -42.21
CA LEU A 1133 -5.14 -14.91 -42.38
C LEU A 1133 -5.81 -16.21 -42.82
N VAL A 1134 -6.66 -16.78 -41.96
CA VAL A 1134 -7.47 -17.95 -42.26
C VAL A 1134 -8.80 -17.51 -42.82
N ARG A 1135 -9.18 -18.07 -43.97
CA ARG A 1135 -10.45 -17.78 -44.64
C ARG A 1135 -11.27 -19.03 -44.85
N ASP A 1136 -12.60 -18.87 -44.82
CA ASP A 1136 -13.54 -19.92 -45.16
C ASP A 1136 -13.75 -20.08 -46.68
N GLU A 1137 -14.58 -21.05 -47.09
CA GLU A 1137 -14.87 -21.35 -48.50
C GLU A 1137 -15.52 -20.18 -49.26
N ALA A 1138 -16.12 -19.22 -48.55
CA ALA A 1138 -16.71 -18.01 -49.11
C ALA A 1138 -15.74 -16.81 -49.09
N ASP A 1139 -14.45 -17.06 -48.84
CA ASP A 1139 -13.35 -16.09 -48.74
C ASP A 1139 -13.48 -15.10 -47.57
N ASN A 1140 -14.31 -15.40 -46.56
CA ASN A 1140 -14.43 -14.54 -45.37
C ASN A 1140 -13.33 -14.87 -44.35
N PRO A 1141 -12.68 -13.85 -43.74
CA PRO A 1141 -11.65 -14.09 -42.74
C PRO A 1141 -12.28 -14.62 -41.43
N VAL A 1142 -11.88 -15.82 -41.02
CA VAL A 1142 -12.35 -16.47 -39.78
C VAL A 1142 -11.35 -16.35 -38.63
N LEU A 1143 -10.05 -16.25 -38.92
CA LEU A 1143 -8.99 -15.99 -37.94
C LEU A 1143 -7.87 -15.17 -38.58
N ALA A 1144 -7.26 -14.26 -37.83
CA ALA A 1144 -6.06 -13.53 -38.25
C ALA A 1144 -5.05 -13.50 -37.10
N ALA A 1145 -3.77 -13.68 -37.39
CA ALA A 1145 -2.72 -13.69 -36.37
C ALA A 1145 -1.38 -13.22 -36.93
N ASP A 1146 -0.48 -12.79 -36.05
CA ASP A 1146 0.94 -12.65 -36.36
C ASP A 1146 1.70 -13.85 -35.78
N LEU A 1147 2.23 -14.69 -36.67
CA LEU A 1147 2.94 -15.91 -36.30
C LEU A 1147 4.31 -15.63 -35.66
N LYS A 1148 4.86 -14.43 -35.86
CA LYS A 1148 6.17 -14.01 -35.32
C LYS A 1148 6.06 -13.46 -33.90
N THR A 1149 5.03 -12.65 -33.61
CA THR A 1149 4.77 -12.13 -32.25
C THR A 1149 3.88 -13.06 -31.42
N GLY A 1150 3.20 -14.01 -32.07
CA GLY A 1150 2.27 -14.93 -31.42
C GLY A 1150 0.90 -14.33 -31.14
N GLN A 1151 0.62 -13.09 -31.54
CA GLN A 1151 -0.63 -12.39 -31.28
C GLN A 1151 -1.75 -12.85 -32.21
N VAL A 1152 -2.91 -13.20 -31.66
CA VAL A 1152 -4.16 -13.38 -32.44
C VAL A 1152 -4.82 -12.02 -32.62
N ILE A 1153 -4.98 -11.59 -33.87
CA ILE A 1153 -5.54 -10.30 -34.29
C ILE A 1153 -7.07 -10.42 -34.43
N LYS A 1154 -7.55 -11.52 -35.01
CA LYS A 1154 -8.98 -11.87 -35.10
C LYS A 1154 -9.20 -13.27 -34.57
N LYS A 1155 -10.04 -13.39 -33.55
CA LYS A 1155 -10.44 -14.67 -32.95
C LYS A 1155 -11.55 -15.33 -33.78
N LEU A 1156 -11.66 -16.65 -33.65
CA LEU A 1156 -12.79 -17.43 -34.14
C LEU A 1156 -14.09 -16.96 -33.47
N SER A 1157 -15.17 -16.86 -34.24
CA SER A 1157 -16.53 -16.68 -33.70
C SER A 1157 -17.03 -17.97 -33.05
N GLU A 1158 -18.11 -17.93 -32.26
CA GLU A 1158 -18.71 -19.15 -31.68
C GLU A 1158 -19.07 -20.20 -32.75
N ASN A 1159 -19.64 -19.77 -33.88
CA ASN A 1159 -19.96 -20.65 -35.00
C ASN A 1159 -18.69 -21.24 -35.65
N SER A 1160 -17.65 -20.42 -35.84
CA SER A 1160 -16.37 -20.88 -36.38
C SER A 1160 -15.66 -21.83 -35.41
N SER A 1161 -15.76 -21.58 -34.10
CA SER A 1161 -15.23 -22.45 -33.05
C SER A 1161 -15.92 -23.81 -33.03
N ALA A 1162 -17.25 -23.85 -33.15
CA ALA A 1162 -17.99 -25.10 -33.28
C ALA A 1162 -17.60 -25.89 -34.54
N HIS A 1163 -17.39 -25.19 -35.66
CA HIS A 1163 -16.92 -25.79 -36.91
C HIS A 1163 -15.49 -26.36 -36.76
N PHE A 1164 -14.58 -25.61 -36.14
CA PHE A 1164 -13.21 -26.04 -35.91
C PHE A 1164 -13.11 -27.22 -34.93
N LEU A 1165 -13.94 -27.24 -33.88
CA LEU A 1165 -14.05 -28.40 -32.98
C LEU A 1165 -14.57 -29.65 -33.71
N LYS A 1166 -15.51 -29.48 -34.64
CA LYS A 1166 -15.99 -30.60 -35.47
C LYS A 1166 -14.86 -31.14 -36.37
N TYR A 1167 -14.10 -30.25 -37.01
CA TYR A 1167 -12.92 -30.63 -37.79
C TYR A 1167 -11.88 -31.38 -36.94
N LEU A 1168 -11.56 -30.91 -35.74
CA LEU A 1168 -10.63 -31.59 -34.84
C LEU A 1168 -11.12 -33.00 -34.48
N LYS A 1169 -12.41 -33.18 -34.23
CA LYS A 1169 -13.01 -34.51 -33.96
C LYS A 1169 -12.96 -35.44 -35.18
N GLU A 1170 -13.12 -34.90 -36.39
CA GLU A 1170 -13.00 -35.66 -37.64
C GLU A 1170 -11.55 -36.10 -37.91
N VAL A 1171 -10.58 -35.21 -37.68
CA VAL A 1171 -9.14 -35.52 -37.79
C VAL A 1171 -8.73 -36.57 -36.76
N ASP A 1172 -9.20 -36.46 -35.52
CA ASP A 1172 -8.88 -37.42 -34.46
C ASP A 1172 -9.51 -38.81 -34.74
N ALA A 1173 -10.71 -38.85 -35.34
CA ALA A 1173 -11.33 -40.09 -35.82
C ALA A 1173 -10.59 -40.70 -37.03
N GLU A 1174 -10.09 -39.90 -37.97
CA GLU A 1174 -9.27 -40.37 -39.09
C GLU A 1174 -7.90 -40.89 -38.62
N LEU A 1175 -7.25 -40.22 -37.68
CA LEU A 1175 -6.00 -40.65 -37.04
C LEU A 1175 -6.18 -41.95 -36.24
N ALA A 1176 -7.30 -42.09 -35.53
CA ALA A 1176 -7.66 -43.34 -34.87
C ALA A 1176 -7.86 -44.49 -35.87
N SER A 1177 -8.50 -44.24 -37.03
CA SER A 1177 -8.73 -45.23 -38.09
C SER A 1177 -7.44 -45.65 -38.83
N THR A 1178 -6.50 -44.72 -39.02
CA THR A 1178 -5.18 -44.98 -39.63
C THR A 1178 -4.23 -45.67 -38.65
N SER A 1179 -4.34 -45.40 -37.34
CA SER A 1179 -3.62 -46.15 -36.31
C SER A 1179 -4.09 -47.62 -36.21
N SER A 1180 -5.36 -47.90 -36.48
CA SER A 1180 -5.92 -49.26 -36.55
C SER A 1180 -5.42 -50.02 -37.78
N LYS A 1181 -5.32 -49.37 -38.95
CA LYS A 1181 -4.77 -50.00 -40.18
C LYS A 1181 -3.26 -50.22 -40.14
N LYS A 1182 -2.51 -49.41 -39.37
CA LYS A 1182 -1.07 -49.63 -39.15
C LYS A 1182 -0.78 -50.82 -38.22
N ARG A 1183 -1.65 -51.08 -37.23
CA ARG A 1183 -1.52 -52.28 -36.37
C ARG A 1183 -1.81 -53.59 -37.11
N ASP A 1184 -2.70 -53.57 -38.10
CA ASP A 1184 -2.97 -54.76 -38.93
C ASP A 1184 -1.85 -55.02 -39.97
N ALA A 1185 -1.08 -54.01 -40.36
CA ALA A 1185 0.08 -54.16 -41.27
C ALA A 1185 1.36 -54.64 -40.56
N ASP A 1186 1.55 -54.29 -39.28
CA ASP A 1186 2.70 -54.76 -38.48
C ASP A 1186 2.50 -56.17 -37.87
N THR A 1187 1.38 -56.84 -38.18
CA THR A 1187 1.13 -58.25 -37.82
C THR A 1187 1.30 -59.21 -39.01
N GLN A 1188 1.83 -58.74 -40.16
CA GLN A 1188 2.19 -59.55 -41.32
C GLN A 1188 3.61 -59.26 -41.87
N LEU A 1189 4.55 -58.87 -41.01
CA LEU A 1189 5.99 -58.87 -41.29
C LEU A 1189 6.80 -59.41 -40.11
#